data_AF-A0A1B2F063-F1
#
_entry.id   AF-A0A1B2F063-F1
#
_cell.length_a   1.000
_cell.length_b   1.000
_cell.length_c   1.000
_cell.angle_alpha   90.00
_cell.angle_beta   90.00
_cell.angle_gamma   90.00
#
_symmetry.space_group_name_H-M   'P 1'
#
loop_
_entity.id
_entity.type
_entity.pdbx_description
1 polymer ?
#
loop_
_entity_poly.entity_id
_entity_poly.type
_entity_poly.pdbx_seq_one_letter_code
_entity_poly.pdbx_strand_id
1 'polypeptide(L)'
;MVGESLGPIEDWGAAPGSEANDASLVDWGESVPVGTPITIDFVPEEATEARDWYAPKWFRSNLSAIEGFIVHQCYKLLSKSFDWPSGMRFPIPGTLHRHEIGWPDLRTDKVSPPPTIPETSASPPTPRSEQRISIWLDGQSSDAPPLLQVGESYTLNFKVGSAVAVSLVRGELTFIPKEDLPEDGLLTEWEVVTADAELSAPSEEVRVEKKVLNGQDLWVARFSLLVHPVGESDIRRIGLVPLSRPSPRIDVIIYRGKEVYRELTLQLPVSIDAPAIEPILPLEPVEEVVHAPLTQTALKPAHEWTTPPGKLTVTVTGDRASVFGDGTEPGMTDPWDIVPWNVTQAEIDGIVMNVRKAADKLRGKWDKYLNAIDPDDLTDRLRNWTPQYNWGSIEGLCDDIHKDMWAQVEVSDELFELAYHGRYLFDVIFREDDSQLHEWITSLAKGTRLNLMWTQRTGQAFWPHVPWGLMYLHKLPKRGSPIDPMGFLGLRFRIGYMKHAGKPKGKRFSKALGGFADTHKVHFLYWGNDPNDPVAKEAKQQRRDWHAWPKQVFVPGDPSATTTEARAAMLDQLLEPKPSPTSMLYIYCHCETGAGNDPGLVFGESATDEDRIDSADLARTTPLADRPFVFANACSTSASDTYIANMLEETFFHRECRGFLGSETKVPIAFASRFASIFFHFFYPAGQGVAIPAGEAVAQTRLFLWNNYRNIGGLLYTYINEYELFMADEQNLPGLRQ
;
A
#
# COMPACT_ATOMS: atom_id res chain seq x y z
N MET A 1 -21.72 31.25 48.72
CA MET A 1 -21.11 32.57 49.00
C MET A 1 -19.68 32.35 49.45
N VAL A 2 -18.76 32.29 48.48
CA VAL A 2 -17.32 32.35 48.71
C VAL A 2 -16.78 33.09 47.49
N GLY A 3 -16.12 34.22 47.73
CA GLY A 3 -15.56 35.09 46.69
C GLY A 3 -14.15 34.63 46.32
N GLU A 4 -13.81 34.79 45.05
CA GLU A 4 -12.46 34.61 44.53
C GLU A 4 -11.97 35.93 43.93
N SER A 5 -10.72 36.26 44.26
CA SER A 5 -9.99 37.46 43.90
C SER A 5 -9.29 37.31 42.55
N LEU A 6 -9.40 38.32 41.69
CA LEU A 6 -8.56 38.49 40.51
C LEU A 6 -7.33 39.34 40.88
N GLY A 7 -6.14 38.79 40.65
CA GLY A 7 -4.85 39.49 40.66
C GLY A 7 -4.50 40.10 39.29
N PRO A 8 -3.51 41.01 39.22
CA PRO A 8 -3.33 41.92 38.11
C PRO A 8 -2.48 41.36 36.96
N ILE A 9 -2.75 41.89 35.76
CA ILE A 9 -2.01 41.68 34.51
C ILE A 9 -0.76 42.57 34.55
N GLU A 10 0.42 41.99 34.33
CA GLU A 10 1.69 42.71 34.17
C GLU A 10 1.96 43.04 32.69
N ASP A 11 2.27 44.32 32.50
CA ASP A 11 2.71 45.02 31.30
C ASP A 11 4.15 44.60 30.93
N TRP A 12 4.41 44.25 29.66
CA TRP A 12 5.76 44.18 29.10
C TRP A 12 5.88 45.20 27.96
N GLY A 13 6.45 46.36 28.28
CA GLY A 13 6.82 47.39 27.32
C GLY A 13 8.20 47.13 26.72
N ALA A 14 8.26 47.01 25.39
CA ALA A 14 9.46 47.02 24.57
C ALA A 14 9.83 48.46 24.15
N ALA A 15 11.12 48.71 23.90
CA ALA A 15 11.67 49.94 23.30
C ALA A 15 12.74 49.56 22.25
N PRO A 16 13.26 50.49 21.41
CA PRO A 16 12.60 51.06 20.23
C PRO A 16 13.48 51.06 18.95
N GLY A 17 12.87 51.38 17.81
CA GLY A 17 13.52 51.72 16.52
C GLY A 17 13.12 50.75 15.40
N SER A 18 12.76 51.15 14.17
CA SER A 18 12.90 52.42 13.47
C SER A 18 12.01 52.43 12.21
N GLU A 19 11.75 53.65 11.73
CA GLU A 19 11.32 54.04 10.38
C GLU A 19 9.83 54.04 10.01
N ALA A 20 9.48 55.19 9.44
CA ALA A 20 8.16 55.68 9.11
C ALA A 20 7.75 55.29 7.69
N ASN A 21 6.44 55.16 7.46
CA ASN A 21 5.76 55.84 6.36
C ASN A 21 4.23 55.84 6.55
N ASP A 22 3.65 56.98 6.16
CA ASP A 22 2.24 57.37 6.14
C ASP A 22 1.28 56.32 5.53
N ALA A 23 0.07 56.18 6.11
CA ALA A 23 -1.14 56.82 5.57
C ALA A 23 -2.46 56.23 6.13
N SER A 24 -3.33 57.15 6.55
CA SER A 24 -4.81 57.12 6.60
C SER A 24 -5.56 56.16 7.52
N LEU A 25 -6.07 56.77 8.60
CA LEU A 25 -7.31 56.45 9.31
C LEU A 25 -8.54 56.49 8.39
N VAL A 26 -9.45 55.52 8.55
CA VAL A 26 -10.90 55.75 8.50
C VAL A 26 -11.53 55.01 9.67
N ASP A 27 -12.13 55.80 10.55
CA ASP A 27 -12.93 55.44 11.71
C ASP A 27 -14.40 55.33 11.28
N TRP A 28 -15.09 54.27 11.71
CA TRP A 28 -16.54 54.24 11.90
C TRP A 28 -16.87 53.24 13.00
N GLY A 29 -17.04 53.75 14.21
CA GLY A 29 -17.79 53.06 15.24
C GLY A 29 -19.28 53.02 14.91
N GLU A 30 -19.98 52.01 15.43
CA GLU A 30 -21.22 52.18 16.18
C GLU A 30 -21.66 50.85 16.82
N SER A 31 -22.18 50.95 18.03
CA SER A 31 -22.58 49.88 18.93
C SER A 31 -24.05 50.05 19.30
N VAL A 32 -24.92 49.04 19.13
CA VAL A 32 -26.21 48.95 19.85
C VAL A 32 -26.76 47.50 19.85
N PRO A 33 -27.81 47.13 20.63
CA PRO A 33 -27.67 46.26 21.81
C PRO A 33 -28.53 44.98 21.76
N VAL A 34 -28.43 44.18 22.82
CA VAL A 34 -29.13 42.91 23.05
C VAL A 34 -30.57 43.09 23.57
N GLY A 35 -31.50 42.29 23.01
CA GLY A 35 -32.58 41.64 23.75
C GLY A 35 -34.04 41.99 23.41
N THR A 36 -34.78 41.08 22.74
CA THR A 36 -36.08 40.45 23.17
C THR A 36 -36.61 39.50 22.05
N PRO A 37 -37.56 38.57 22.33
CA PRO A 37 -37.62 37.25 21.71
C PRO A 37 -38.58 37.20 20.51
N ILE A 38 -38.28 36.36 19.52
CA ILE A 38 -39.14 36.12 18.36
C ILE A 38 -39.58 34.66 18.33
N THR A 39 -40.89 34.49 18.41
CA THR A 39 -41.67 33.28 18.14
C THR A 39 -41.51 32.88 16.67
N ILE A 40 -41.22 31.60 16.40
CA ILE A 40 -41.08 31.08 15.03
C ILE A 40 -42.39 30.40 14.62
N ASP A 41 -43.11 31.00 13.68
CA ASP A 41 -44.12 30.34 12.85
C ASP A 41 -43.53 30.07 11.46
N PHE A 42 -43.68 28.84 10.98
CA PHE A 42 -43.16 28.36 9.69
C PHE A 42 -44.21 28.54 8.58
N VAL A 43 -43.88 29.29 7.52
CA VAL A 43 -44.39 29.11 6.14
C VAL A 43 -43.27 29.52 5.15
N PRO A 44 -43.07 28.80 4.01
CA PRO A 44 -41.87 28.92 3.20
C PRO A 44 -42.07 29.85 1.99
N GLU A 45 -41.15 30.79 1.76
CA GLU A 45 -40.95 31.37 0.44
C GLU A 45 -39.53 31.96 0.31
N GLU A 46 -38.86 31.53 -0.77
CA GLU A 46 -37.83 32.21 -1.57
C GLU A 46 -36.65 32.92 -0.88
N ALA A 47 -35.47 32.29 -1.02
CA ALA A 47 -34.17 32.96 -0.86
C ALA A 47 -33.29 32.73 -2.11
N THR A 48 -33.43 33.62 -3.09
CA THR A 48 -32.33 34.04 -3.96
C THR A 48 -31.55 35.12 -3.24
N GLU A 49 -30.27 34.85 -2.93
CA GLU A 49 -29.13 35.78 -2.88
C GLU A 49 -28.08 35.27 -1.87
N ALA A 50 -27.07 34.56 -2.38
CA ALA A 50 -25.68 34.56 -1.89
C ALA A 50 -24.90 33.43 -2.59
N ARG A 51 -24.58 33.59 -3.87
CA ARG A 51 -23.54 32.80 -4.56
C ARG A 51 -22.89 33.62 -5.66
N ASP A 52 -22.04 34.55 -5.25
CA ASP A 52 -20.89 34.88 -6.06
C ASP A 52 -19.68 34.26 -5.36
N TRP A 53 -18.97 33.38 -6.09
CA TRP A 53 -17.53 33.38 -6.33
C TRP A 53 -17.15 32.08 -7.08
N TYR A 54 -16.52 32.26 -8.25
CA TYR A 54 -15.83 31.33 -9.16
C TYR A 54 -16.57 30.10 -9.74
N ALA A 55 -17.11 30.26 -10.95
CA ALA A 55 -17.19 29.19 -11.97
C ALA A 55 -17.23 29.78 -13.41
N PRO A 56 -16.49 29.24 -14.41
CA PRO A 56 -16.47 29.76 -15.78
C PRO A 56 -17.80 29.57 -16.55
N LYS A 57 -18.12 30.53 -17.43
CA LYS A 57 -19.38 30.65 -18.18
C LYS A 57 -19.78 29.47 -19.08
N TRP A 58 -18.87 28.57 -19.45
CA TRP A 58 -19.20 27.42 -20.31
C TRP A 58 -19.88 26.26 -19.55
N PHE A 59 -19.82 26.26 -18.22
CA PHE A 59 -20.42 25.24 -17.36
C PHE A 59 -21.95 25.41 -17.17
N ARG A 60 -22.49 26.60 -17.44
CA ARG A 60 -23.91 26.93 -17.19
C ARG A 60 -24.87 26.48 -18.31
N SER A 61 -24.35 25.98 -19.43
CA SER A 61 -25.14 25.72 -20.64
C SER A 61 -25.76 24.31 -20.72
N ASN A 62 -25.33 23.35 -19.89
CA ASN A 62 -25.67 21.93 -20.06
C ASN A 62 -26.55 21.31 -18.96
N LEU A 63 -27.03 22.10 -17.99
CA LEU A 63 -27.78 21.57 -16.84
C LEU A 63 -29.31 21.72 -16.94
N SER A 64 -29.85 22.42 -17.94
CA SER A 64 -31.30 22.59 -18.09
C SER A 64 -32.01 21.47 -18.87
N ALA A 65 -31.32 20.39 -19.23
CA ALA A 65 -31.86 19.31 -20.06
C ALA A 65 -32.09 17.97 -19.33
N ILE A 66 -31.74 17.85 -18.03
CA ILE A 66 -31.75 16.55 -17.32
C ILE A 66 -32.78 16.49 -16.17
N GLU A 67 -33.40 17.59 -15.76
CA GLU A 67 -34.34 17.58 -14.61
C GLU A 67 -35.78 17.18 -14.96
N GLY A 68 -36.10 16.97 -16.24
CA GLY A 68 -37.47 16.62 -16.67
C GLY A 68 -37.80 15.12 -16.72
N PHE A 69 -36.80 14.22 -16.65
CA PHE A 69 -37.01 12.81 -16.98
C PHE A 69 -37.04 11.85 -15.78
N ILE A 70 -36.49 12.24 -14.63
CA ILE A 70 -36.28 11.32 -13.49
C ILE A 70 -37.47 11.25 -12.53
N VAL A 71 -38.38 12.23 -12.53
CA VAL A 71 -39.49 12.29 -11.57
C VAL A 71 -40.71 11.43 -11.97
N HIS A 72 -40.77 10.89 -13.19
CA HIS A 72 -41.96 10.15 -13.66
C HIS A 72 -41.85 8.61 -13.64
N GLN A 73 -40.69 8.02 -13.30
CA GLN A 73 -40.52 6.55 -13.26
C GLN A 73 -40.35 5.95 -11.86
N CYS A 74 -40.16 6.75 -10.81
CA CYS A 74 -39.93 6.22 -9.46
C CYS A 74 -41.20 5.91 -8.64
N TYR A 75 -42.42 6.06 -9.20
CA TYR A 75 -43.67 5.87 -8.43
C TYR A 75 -44.43 4.56 -8.73
N LYS A 76 -43.85 3.59 -9.46
CA LYS A 76 -44.55 2.35 -9.86
C LYS A 76 -43.91 1.02 -9.46
N LEU A 77 -42.84 1.00 -8.67
CA LEU A 77 -42.12 -0.25 -8.33
C LEU A 77 -41.96 -0.53 -6.82
N LEU A 78 -42.87 -0.03 -5.98
CA LEU A 78 -42.91 -0.39 -4.55
C LEU A 78 -44.30 -0.84 -4.11
N SER A 79 -44.68 -2.08 -4.47
CA SER A 79 -45.73 -2.83 -3.76
C SER A 79 -45.77 -4.32 -4.13
N LYS A 80 -44.77 -5.11 -3.75
CA LYS A 80 -44.95 -6.57 -3.55
C LYS A 80 -44.13 -7.10 -2.38
N SER A 81 -44.85 -7.36 -1.29
CA SER A 81 -44.43 -8.05 -0.08
C SER A 81 -44.22 -9.54 -0.35
N PHE A 82 -43.22 -10.16 0.28
CA PHE A 82 -43.07 -11.62 0.31
C PHE A 82 -42.77 -12.10 1.73
N ASP A 83 -43.54 -13.11 2.15
CA ASP A 83 -43.49 -13.79 3.44
C ASP A 83 -42.23 -14.66 3.60
N TRP A 84 -41.69 -14.70 4.82
CA TRP A 84 -40.58 -15.58 5.22
C TRP A 84 -41.12 -16.83 5.93
N PRO A 85 -40.70 -18.06 5.57
CA PRO A 85 -41.00 -19.23 6.36
C PRO A 85 -39.99 -19.40 7.51
N SER A 86 -40.54 -19.63 8.69
CA SER A 86 -39.83 -19.97 9.92
C SER A 86 -39.38 -21.43 9.90
N GLY A 87 -38.13 -21.70 10.32
CA GLY A 87 -37.72 -23.02 10.81
C GLY A 87 -36.52 -23.64 10.13
N MET A 88 -35.32 -23.32 10.62
CA MET A 88 -34.15 -24.20 10.48
C MET A 88 -33.40 -24.26 11.82
N ARG A 89 -33.31 -25.48 12.37
CA ARG A 89 -32.43 -25.81 13.49
C ARG A 89 -31.16 -26.40 12.90
N PHE A 90 -30.00 -25.87 13.30
CA PHE A 90 -28.70 -26.46 13.00
C PHE A 90 -28.13 -27.20 14.21
N PRO A 91 -27.40 -28.30 14.00
CA PRO A 91 -26.84 -29.12 15.07
C PRO A 91 -25.57 -28.47 15.64
N ILE A 92 -25.40 -28.58 16.96
CA ILE A 92 -24.18 -28.24 17.69
C ILE A 92 -23.23 -29.43 17.62
N PRO A 93 -21.97 -29.30 17.15
CA PRO A 93 -20.96 -30.31 17.37
C PRO A 93 -20.09 -29.96 18.60
N GLY A 94 -20.09 -30.88 19.55
CA GLY A 94 -18.86 -31.54 20.00
C GLY A 94 -17.81 -30.72 20.74
N THR A 95 -17.76 -30.92 22.05
CA THR A 95 -16.63 -30.70 22.96
C THR A 95 -15.28 -31.14 22.37
N LEU A 96 -14.32 -30.21 22.32
CA LEU A 96 -12.92 -30.46 22.00
C LEU A 96 -12.14 -30.87 23.26
N HIS A 97 -11.46 -32.02 23.17
CA HIS A 97 -10.52 -32.51 24.16
C HIS A 97 -9.24 -31.68 24.16
N ARG A 98 -8.84 -31.23 25.36
CA ARG A 98 -7.58 -30.54 25.64
C ARG A 98 -6.45 -31.58 25.61
N HIS A 99 -5.59 -31.54 24.59
CA HIS A 99 -4.30 -32.24 24.61
C HIS A 99 -3.24 -31.31 25.22
N GLU A 100 -2.74 -31.67 26.40
CA GLU A 100 -1.52 -31.10 26.97
C GLU A 100 -0.32 -31.67 26.19
N ILE A 101 0.39 -30.80 25.48
CA ILE A 101 1.67 -31.13 24.82
C ILE A 101 2.79 -30.65 25.74
N GLY A 102 3.52 -31.59 26.32
CA GLY A 102 4.73 -31.33 27.08
C GLY A 102 5.90 -30.96 26.16
N TRP A 103 6.63 -29.91 26.54
CA TRP A 103 7.85 -29.46 25.89
C TRP A 103 9.01 -30.45 26.15
N PRO A 104 9.77 -30.89 25.12
CA PRO A 104 10.99 -31.66 25.36
C PRO A 104 12.18 -30.75 25.66
N ASP A 105 12.88 -31.11 26.73
CA ASP A 105 14.14 -30.56 27.24
C ASP A 105 15.27 -30.76 26.19
N LEU A 106 15.70 -29.67 25.54
CA LEU A 106 16.79 -29.69 24.57
C LEU A 106 18.14 -29.74 25.29
N ARG A 107 18.60 -30.96 25.57
CA ARG A 107 20.00 -31.22 25.92
C ARG A 107 20.85 -31.32 24.66
N THR A 108 21.97 -30.62 24.70
CA THR A 108 22.99 -30.52 23.64
C THR A 108 23.74 -31.83 23.45
N ASP A 109 23.50 -32.53 22.34
CA ASP A 109 24.35 -33.64 21.91
C ASP A 109 25.46 -33.16 20.95
N LYS A 110 26.66 -33.72 21.16
CA LYS A 110 27.90 -33.39 20.46
C LYS A 110 27.86 -33.85 19.01
N VAL A 111 28.13 -32.93 18.09
CA VAL A 111 28.29 -33.17 16.65
C VAL A 111 29.65 -33.83 16.37
N SER A 112 29.64 -34.96 15.67
CA SER A 112 30.85 -35.59 15.10
C SER A 112 31.22 -34.95 13.76
N PRO A 113 32.52 -34.89 13.39
CA PRO A 113 32.95 -34.29 12.13
C PRO A 113 32.54 -35.12 10.91
N PRO A 114 32.32 -34.48 9.73
CA PRO A 114 31.86 -35.17 8.54
C PRO A 114 32.98 -36.00 7.88
N PRO A 115 32.64 -37.09 7.17
CA PRO A 115 33.60 -37.89 6.43
C PRO A 115 34.11 -37.16 5.19
N THR A 116 35.42 -37.28 4.94
CA THR A 116 36.12 -36.71 3.79
C THR A 116 35.74 -37.48 2.51
N ILE A 117 35.18 -36.78 1.51
CA ILE A 117 34.82 -37.34 0.20
C ILE A 117 36.05 -37.27 -0.72
N PRO A 118 36.37 -38.31 -1.51
CA PRO A 118 37.48 -38.27 -2.47
C PRO A 118 37.16 -37.34 -3.64
N GLU A 119 38.12 -36.50 -4.02
CA GLU A 119 38.06 -35.63 -5.19
C GLU A 119 38.09 -36.45 -6.49
N THR A 120 36.94 -36.58 -7.14
CA THR A 120 36.84 -37.08 -8.50
C THR A 120 37.09 -35.92 -9.46
N SER A 121 38.17 -36.02 -10.24
CA SER A 121 38.54 -35.12 -11.35
C SER A 121 37.37 -34.90 -12.31
N ALA A 122 36.66 -33.79 -12.16
CA ALA A 122 35.55 -33.40 -13.04
C ALA A 122 36.08 -32.65 -14.28
N SER A 123 35.61 -33.07 -15.46
CA SER A 123 35.74 -32.34 -16.72
C SER A 123 35.25 -30.88 -16.57
N PRO A 124 35.81 -29.93 -17.34
CA PRO A 124 35.39 -28.53 -17.27
C PRO A 124 33.88 -28.42 -17.49
N PRO A 125 33.14 -27.73 -16.59
CA PRO A 125 31.70 -27.61 -16.70
C PRO A 125 31.34 -26.91 -18.00
N THR A 126 30.57 -27.58 -18.86
CA THR A 126 29.93 -26.93 -20.00
C THR A 126 29.17 -25.70 -19.48
N PRO A 127 29.36 -24.50 -20.07
CA PRO A 127 28.64 -23.32 -19.64
C PRO A 127 27.14 -23.63 -19.64
N ARG A 128 26.55 -23.63 -18.45
CA ARG A 128 25.12 -23.94 -18.29
C ARG A 128 24.33 -22.86 -19.01
N SER A 129 23.43 -23.27 -19.92
CA SER A 129 22.53 -22.36 -20.60
C SER A 129 21.64 -21.66 -19.57
N GLU A 130 21.79 -20.35 -19.47
CA GLU A 130 20.92 -19.49 -18.66
C GLU A 130 19.47 -19.58 -19.14
N GLN A 131 18.52 -19.70 -18.21
CA GLN A 131 17.09 -19.66 -18.52
C GLN A 131 16.67 -18.22 -18.76
N ARG A 132 16.13 -17.93 -19.96
CA ARG A 132 15.70 -16.59 -20.35
C ARG A 132 14.30 -16.60 -20.92
N ILE A 133 13.49 -15.64 -20.50
CA ILE A 133 12.22 -15.32 -21.15
C ILE A 133 12.53 -14.78 -22.54
N SER A 134 11.93 -15.40 -23.56
CA SER A 134 12.05 -14.99 -24.95
C SER A 134 10.66 -14.83 -25.55
N ILE A 135 10.41 -13.65 -26.11
CA ILE A 135 9.23 -13.34 -26.91
C ILE A 135 9.70 -12.86 -28.28
N TRP A 136 9.20 -13.43 -29.39
CA TRP A 136 9.62 -13.03 -30.74
C TRP A 136 8.54 -13.31 -31.79
N LEU A 137 8.68 -12.70 -32.96
CA LEU A 137 7.77 -12.89 -34.09
C LEU A 137 8.34 -13.93 -35.08
N ASP A 138 7.48 -14.77 -35.65
CA ASP A 138 7.89 -15.70 -36.71
C ASP A 138 8.47 -14.97 -37.94
N GLY A 139 9.44 -15.60 -38.60
CA GLY A 139 10.09 -15.07 -39.81
C GLY A 139 11.13 -13.97 -39.55
N GLN A 140 11.36 -13.58 -38.29
CA GLN A 140 12.39 -12.62 -37.94
C GLN A 140 13.79 -13.25 -38.05
N SER A 141 14.56 -12.83 -39.05
CA SER A 141 15.93 -13.29 -39.32
C SER A 141 17.02 -12.29 -38.94
N SER A 142 16.64 -11.06 -38.56
CA SER A 142 17.54 -9.97 -38.21
C SER A 142 17.31 -9.47 -36.78
N ASP A 143 18.33 -8.84 -36.20
CA ASP A 143 18.28 -8.28 -34.84
C ASP A 143 17.25 -7.16 -34.67
N ALA A 144 16.77 -6.56 -35.76
CA ALA A 144 15.69 -5.59 -35.75
C ALA A 144 14.33 -6.31 -35.86
N PRO A 145 13.33 -5.96 -35.02
CA PRO A 145 11.97 -6.48 -35.17
C PRO A 145 11.38 -6.04 -36.50
N PRO A 146 10.62 -6.92 -37.17
CA PRO A 146 9.99 -6.58 -38.43
C PRO A 146 8.96 -5.46 -38.21
N LEU A 147 8.88 -4.54 -39.17
CA LEU A 147 7.79 -3.57 -39.21
C LEU A 147 6.50 -4.32 -39.53
N LEU A 148 5.60 -4.34 -38.56
CA LEU A 148 4.29 -4.96 -38.73
C LEU A 148 3.43 -4.11 -39.66
N GLN A 149 2.52 -4.73 -40.41
CA GLN A 149 1.53 -4.04 -41.23
C GLN A 149 0.16 -4.20 -40.56
N VAL A 150 -0.64 -3.14 -40.57
CA VAL A 150 -2.02 -3.19 -40.05
C VAL A 150 -2.82 -4.22 -40.84
N GLY A 151 -3.57 -5.07 -40.14
CA GLY A 151 -4.42 -6.10 -40.76
C GLY A 151 -3.69 -7.36 -41.24
N GLU A 152 -2.35 -7.37 -41.26
CA GLU A 152 -1.58 -8.58 -41.56
C GLU A 152 -1.46 -9.48 -40.34
N SER A 153 -1.38 -10.80 -40.57
CA SER A 153 -1.30 -11.80 -39.51
C SER A 153 0.13 -12.21 -39.22
N TYR A 154 0.48 -12.19 -37.93
CA TYR A 154 1.78 -12.57 -37.40
C TYR A 154 1.61 -13.65 -36.33
N THR A 155 2.69 -14.37 -36.02
CA THR A 155 2.73 -15.31 -34.90
C THR A 155 3.74 -14.82 -33.87
N LEU A 156 3.26 -14.58 -32.65
CA LEU A 156 4.05 -14.24 -31.49
C LEU A 156 4.36 -15.53 -30.72
N ASN A 157 5.65 -15.79 -30.49
CA ASN A 157 6.14 -16.98 -29.81
C ASN A 157 6.62 -16.61 -28.40
N PHE A 158 6.32 -17.48 -27.44
CA PHE A 158 6.72 -17.35 -26.04
C PHE A 158 7.47 -18.62 -25.62
N LYS A 159 8.63 -18.45 -24.99
CA LYS A 159 9.46 -19.55 -24.51
C LYS A 159 10.29 -19.08 -23.31
N VAL A 160 10.62 -20.01 -22.42
CA VAL A 160 11.69 -19.86 -21.43
C VAL A 160 12.77 -20.91 -21.68
N GLY A 161 14.01 -20.50 -21.84
CA GLY A 161 15.10 -21.41 -22.20
C GLY A 161 16.32 -20.67 -22.71
N SER A 162 17.00 -21.24 -23.69
CA SER A 162 18.13 -20.56 -24.34
C SER A 162 17.67 -19.27 -25.01
N ALA A 163 18.51 -18.24 -24.90
CA ALA A 163 18.27 -16.92 -25.49
C ALA A 163 17.90 -17.03 -26.97
N VAL A 164 16.82 -16.35 -27.36
CA VAL A 164 16.48 -16.15 -28.77
C VAL A 164 17.06 -14.81 -29.22
N ALA A 165 17.98 -14.84 -30.20
CA ALA A 165 18.70 -13.65 -30.66
C ALA A 165 17.76 -12.50 -31.07
N VAL A 166 16.65 -12.87 -31.71
CA VAL A 166 15.63 -11.95 -32.22
C VAL A 166 14.53 -11.62 -31.19
N SER A 167 14.77 -11.87 -29.90
CA SER A 167 13.76 -11.59 -28.89
C SER A 167 13.47 -10.08 -28.77
N LEU A 168 12.17 -9.79 -28.66
CA LEU A 168 11.59 -8.48 -28.37
C LEU A 168 11.87 -8.04 -26.94
N VAL A 169 12.07 -9.00 -26.02
CA VAL A 169 12.44 -8.74 -24.62
C VAL A 169 13.95 -8.92 -24.47
N ARG A 170 14.62 -7.98 -23.79
CA ARG A 170 16.08 -7.98 -23.61
C ARG A 170 16.46 -7.44 -22.24
N GLY A 171 17.69 -7.71 -21.83
CA GLY A 171 18.26 -7.18 -20.58
C GLY A 171 18.48 -8.27 -19.53
N GLU A 172 19.11 -7.87 -18.42
CA GLU A 172 19.36 -8.77 -17.28
C GLU A 172 18.07 -9.23 -16.61
N LEU A 173 17.00 -8.43 -16.74
CA LEU A 173 15.74 -8.77 -16.10
C LEU A 173 15.12 -10.00 -16.74
N THR A 174 15.26 -10.28 -18.05
CA THR A 174 14.68 -11.48 -18.69
C THR A 174 15.30 -12.80 -18.23
N PHE A 175 16.41 -12.75 -17.49
CA PHE A 175 17.05 -13.90 -16.88
C PHE A 175 16.21 -14.44 -15.72
N ILE A 176 16.06 -15.76 -15.69
CA ILE A 176 15.52 -16.48 -14.55
C ILE A 176 16.68 -17.18 -13.84
N PRO A 177 17.01 -16.77 -12.60
CA PRO A 177 18.07 -17.41 -11.83
C PRO A 177 17.84 -18.92 -11.70
N LYS A 178 18.91 -19.72 -11.71
CA LYS A 178 18.79 -21.17 -11.58
C LYS A 178 18.25 -21.54 -10.20
N GLU A 179 18.72 -20.86 -9.18
CA GLU A 179 18.29 -20.96 -7.79
C GLU A 179 16.78 -20.75 -7.64
N ASP A 180 16.17 -19.98 -8.54
CA ASP A 180 14.75 -19.66 -8.59
C ASP A 180 13.88 -20.81 -9.16
N LEU A 181 14.50 -21.83 -9.76
CA LEU A 181 13.82 -22.94 -10.40
C LEU A 181 13.95 -24.23 -9.58
N PRO A 182 12.82 -24.83 -9.13
CA PRO A 182 12.85 -26.09 -8.41
C PRO A 182 13.22 -27.24 -9.35
N GLU A 183 13.74 -28.35 -8.82
CA GLU A 183 14.30 -29.44 -9.64
C GLU A 183 13.30 -30.05 -10.64
N ASP A 184 12.01 -30.06 -10.29
CA ASP A 184 10.89 -30.53 -11.10
C ASP A 184 10.40 -29.51 -12.15
N GLY A 185 10.95 -28.30 -12.14
CA GLY A 185 10.52 -27.20 -12.99
C GLY A 185 9.36 -26.41 -12.39
N LEU A 186 9.13 -25.24 -12.95
CA LEU A 186 8.18 -24.28 -12.44
C LEU A 186 7.03 -24.05 -13.42
N LEU A 187 5.82 -24.45 -13.04
CA LEU A 187 4.63 -24.06 -13.78
C LEU A 187 4.33 -22.57 -13.57
N THR A 188 4.23 -21.84 -14.67
CA THR A 188 3.88 -20.42 -14.72
C THR A 188 2.64 -20.23 -15.58
N GLU A 189 1.77 -19.31 -15.18
CA GLU A 189 0.57 -18.93 -15.93
C GLU A 189 0.81 -17.55 -16.57
N TRP A 190 0.47 -17.42 -17.84
CA TRP A 190 0.74 -16.23 -18.64
C TRP A 190 -0.57 -15.63 -19.10
N GLU A 191 -0.71 -14.32 -18.94
CA GLU A 191 -1.80 -13.53 -19.47
C GLU A 191 -1.23 -12.48 -20.43
N VAL A 192 -1.69 -12.48 -21.66
CA VAL A 192 -1.30 -11.53 -22.71
C VAL A 192 -2.51 -10.69 -23.06
N VAL A 193 -2.43 -9.38 -22.83
CA VAL A 193 -3.56 -8.46 -22.94
C VAL A 193 -3.24 -7.34 -23.91
N THR A 194 -4.15 -7.07 -24.83
CA THR A 194 -4.03 -5.94 -25.75
C THR A 194 -5.38 -5.43 -26.23
N ALA A 195 -5.49 -4.13 -26.44
CA ALA A 195 -6.62 -3.49 -27.09
C ALA A 195 -6.26 -2.92 -28.48
N ASP A 196 -5.00 -3.12 -28.91
CA ASP A 196 -4.44 -2.53 -30.13
C ASP A 196 -4.19 -3.60 -31.22
N ALA A 197 -4.45 -4.86 -30.93
CA ALA A 197 -4.33 -5.98 -31.86
C ALA A 197 -5.38 -7.06 -31.58
N GLU A 198 -5.76 -7.81 -32.61
CA GLU A 198 -6.54 -9.04 -32.44
C GLU A 198 -5.60 -10.19 -32.08
N LEU A 199 -6.05 -11.05 -31.16
CA LEU A 199 -5.34 -12.27 -30.80
C LEU A 199 -6.09 -13.49 -31.33
N SER A 200 -5.36 -14.56 -31.66
CA SER A 200 -5.93 -15.85 -32.01
C SER A 200 -5.12 -17.01 -31.44
N ALA A 201 -5.80 -18.13 -31.18
CA ALA A 201 -5.20 -19.34 -30.63
C ALA A 201 -4.85 -20.33 -31.76
N PRO A 202 -3.58 -20.43 -32.19
CA PRO A 202 -3.16 -21.40 -33.20
C PRO A 202 -3.12 -22.85 -32.66
N SER A 203 -3.29 -23.06 -31.35
CA SER A 203 -3.25 -24.35 -30.67
C SER A 203 -4.23 -24.41 -29.50
N GLU A 204 -4.69 -25.60 -29.12
CA GLU A 204 -5.61 -25.82 -27.98
C GLU A 204 -5.02 -25.45 -26.61
N GLU A 205 -3.70 -25.34 -26.50
CA GLU A 205 -2.98 -24.99 -25.27
C GLU A 205 -3.05 -23.49 -24.93
N VAL A 206 -3.57 -22.67 -25.85
CA VAL A 206 -3.73 -21.24 -25.69
C VAL A 206 -5.22 -20.94 -25.76
N ARG A 207 -5.77 -20.35 -24.70
CA ARG A 207 -7.14 -19.85 -24.70
C ARG A 207 -7.11 -18.38 -25.06
N VAL A 208 -7.83 -18.00 -26.12
CA VAL A 208 -8.05 -16.59 -26.46
C VAL A 208 -9.50 -16.23 -26.25
N GLU A 209 -9.74 -15.11 -25.61
CA GLU A 209 -11.06 -14.51 -25.45
C GLU A 209 -11.04 -13.05 -25.89
N LYS A 210 -12.16 -12.65 -26.51
CA LYS A 210 -12.46 -11.27 -26.84
C LYS A 210 -13.45 -10.75 -25.83
N LYS A 211 -13.09 -9.69 -25.12
CA LYS A 211 -13.94 -8.95 -24.19
C LYS A 211 -14.26 -7.59 -24.78
N VAL A 212 -15.39 -7.01 -24.38
CA VAL A 212 -15.72 -5.63 -24.71
C VAL A 212 -15.68 -4.85 -23.40
N LEU A 213 -14.75 -3.92 -23.29
CA LEU A 213 -14.53 -3.10 -22.10
C LEU A 213 -14.73 -1.64 -22.49
N ASN A 214 -15.67 -0.94 -21.84
CA ASN A 214 -16.00 0.46 -22.18
C ASN A 214 -16.32 0.70 -23.67
N GLY A 215 -16.89 -0.30 -24.34
CA GLY A 215 -17.17 -0.26 -25.78
C GLY A 215 -15.95 -0.47 -26.69
N GLN A 216 -14.76 -0.72 -26.14
CA GLN A 216 -13.56 -1.11 -26.87
C GLN A 216 -13.34 -2.62 -26.81
N ASP A 217 -12.93 -3.21 -27.93
CA ASP A 217 -12.52 -4.61 -27.98
C ASP A 217 -11.19 -4.81 -27.26
N LEU A 218 -11.17 -5.77 -26.35
CA LEU A 218 -10.01 -6.20 -25.59
C LEU A 218 -9.74 -7.67 -25.86
N TRP A 219 -8.52 -8.00 -26.26
CA TRP A 219 -8.12 -9.38 -26.53
C TRP A 219 -7.21 -9.89 -25.43
N VAL A 220 -7.51 -11.08 -24.96
CA VAL A 220 -6.82 -11.72 -23.84
C VAL A 220 -6.45 -13.14 -24.25
N ALA A 221 -5.16 -13.47 -24.18
CA ALA A 221 -4.68 -14.83 -24.37
C ALA A 221 -4.11 -15.36 -23.05
N ARG A 222 -4.44 -16.61 -22.71
CA ARG A 222 -3.95 -17.30 -21.52
C ARG A 222 -3.35 -18.65 -21.86
N PHE A 223 -2.23 -18.97 -21.23
CA PHE A 223 -1.56 -20.26 -21.37
C PHE A 223 -0.60 -20.52 -20.21
N SER A 224 -0.25 -21.79 -20.01
CA SER A 224 0.74 -22.20 -19.01
C SER A 224 2.05 -22.61 -19.68
N LEU A 225 3.16 -22.28 -19.01
CA LEU A 225 4.51 -22.70 -19.38
C LEU A 225 5.21 -23.36 -18.19
N LEU A 226 5.72 -24.58 -18.41
CA LEU A 226 6.64 -25.23 -17.47
C LEU A 226 8.06 -24.75 -17.75
N VAL A 227 8.64 -24.05 -16.80
CA VAL A 227 10.03 -23.55 -16.86
C VAL A 227 10.95 -24.58 -16.23
N HIS A 228 11.73 -25.27 -17.04
CA HIS A 228 12.67 -26.28 -16.55
C HIS A 228 13.95 -25.63 -15.97
N PRO A 229 14.61 -26.24 -14.98
CA PRO A 229 15.90 -25.76 -14.48
C PRO A 229 17.00 -25.73 -15.54
N VAL A 230 16.91 -26.64 -16.51
CA VAL A 230 17.80 -26.79 -17.65
C VAL A 230 16.96 -27.22 -18.85
N GLY A 231 17.29 -26.70 -20.04
CA GLY A 231 16.59 -27.02 -21.29
C GLY A 231 15.63 -25.92 -21.72
N GLU A 232 14.71 -26.28 -22.60
CA GLU A 232 13.72 -25.37 -23.17
C GLU A 232 12.35 -25.70 -22.60
N SER A 233 11.54 -24.69 -22.31
CA SER A 233 10.09 -24.86 -22.21
C SER A 233 9.49 -25.19 -23.56
N ASP A 234 8.23 -25.61 -23.56
CA ASP A 234 7.42 -25.57 -24.77
C ASP A 234 7.37 -24.15 -25.36
N ILE A 235 7.09 -24.04 -26.65
CA ILE A 235 6.83 -22.77 -27.32
C ILE A 235 5.33 -22.58 -27.42
N ARG A 236 4.80 -21.55 -26.75
CA ARG A 236 3.40 -21.15 -26.88
C ARG A 236 3.30 -20.09 -27.96
N ARG A 237 2.30 -20.23 -28.84
CA ARG A 237 2.12 -19.38 -30.02
C ARG A 237 0.79 -18.66 -29.92
N ILE A 238 0.79 -17.36 -30.21
CA ILE A 238 -0.41 -16.52 -30.31
C ILE A 238 -0.40 -15.88 -31.69
N GLY A 239 -1.49 -16.02 -32.44
CA GLY A 239 -1.67 -15.25 -33.67
C GLY A 239 -2.01 -13.80 -33.32
N LEU A 240 -1.46 -12.85 -34.06
CA LEU A 240 -1.52 -11.41 -33.79
C LEU A 240 -1.86 -10.66 -35.07
N VAL A 241 -2.89 -9.80 -35.03
CA VAL A 241 -3.25 -8.89 -36.14
C VAL A 241 -3.32 -7.45 -35.62
N PRO A 242 -2.36 -6.56 -35.95
CA PRO A 242 -2.38 -5.17 -35.53
C PRO A 242 -3.60 -4.41 -36.07
N LEU A 243 -4.28 -3.62 -35.24
CA LEU A 243 -5.57 -3.02 -35.59
C LEU A 243 -5.51 -1.58 -36.14
N SER A 244 -4.72 -0.68 -35.56
CA SER A 244 -4.81 0.74 -35.97
C SER A 244 -3.71 1.69 -35.53
N ARG A 245 -2.82 1.30 -34.59
CA ARG A 245 -1.84 2.22 -34.00
C ARG A 245 -0.43 2.04 -34.60
N PRO A 246 0.39 3.11 -34.66
CA PRO A 246 1.81 3.01 -35.06
C PRO A 246 2.62 2.10 -34.12
N SER A 247 2.14 1.84 -32.91
CA SER A 247 2.78 0.91 -31.98
C SER A 247 1.77 0.22 -31.07
N PRO A 248 1.20 -0.95 -31.45
CA PRO A 248 0.36 -1.74 -30.57
C PRO A 248 1.06 -2.06 -29.27
N ARG A 249 0.38 -1.77 -28.16
CA ARG A 249 0.82 -2.15 -26.82
C ARG A 249 0.29 -3.54 -26.46
N ILE A 250 1.17 -4.41 -26.00
CA ILE A 250 0.82 -5.71 -25.44
C ILE A 250 1.40 -5.79 -24.04
N ASP A 251 0.54 -6.01 -23.04
CA ASP A 251 0.96 -6.26 -21.67
C ASP A 251 0.99 -7.78 -21.44
N VAL A 252 2.08 -8.29 -20.89
CA VAL A 252 2.30 -9.70 -20.58
C VAL A 252 2.50 -9.82 -19.07
N ILE A 253 1.56 -10.47 -18.40
CA ILE A 253 1.60 -10.67 -16.95
C ILE A 253 1.86 -12.15 -16.70
N ILE A 254 2.91 -12.43 -15.94
CA ILE A 254 3.36 -13.78 -15.62
C ILE A 254 3.08 -14.03 -14.15
N TYR A 255 2.36 -15.10 -13.87
CA TYR A 255 1.97 -15.50 -12.54
C TYR A 255 2.66 -16.80 -12.15
N ARG A 256 2.94 -16.93 -10.86
CA ARG A 256 3.27 -18.21 -10.24
C ARG A 256 2.25 -18.51 -9.16
N GLY A 257 1.40 -19.49 -9.44
CA GLY A 257 0.20 -19.73 -8.62
C GLY A 257 -0.68 -18.48 -8.63
N LYS A 258 -0.83 -17.84 -7.46
CA LYS A 258 -1.74 -16.71 -7.22
C LYS A 258 -1.02 -15.38 -7.00
N GLU A 259 0.21 -15.28 -7.50
CA GLU A 259 1.08 -14.12 -7.33
C GLU A 259 1.62 -13.68 -8.68
N VAL A 260 1.55 -12.37 -8.91
CA VAL A 260 2.24 -11.75 -10.03
C VAL A 260 3.73 -11.93 -9.79
N TYR A 261 4.38 -12.64 -10.70
CA TYR A 261 5.82 -12.83 -10.71
C TYR A 261 6.48 -11.71 -11.49
N ARG A 262 5.99 -11.44 -12.72
CA ARG A 262 6.55 -10.44 -13.63
C ARG A 262 5.49 -9.78 -14.49
N GLU A 263 5.78 -8.55 -14.90
CA GLU A 263 5.00 -7.80 -15.88
C GLU A 263 5.92 -7.23 -16.97
N LEU A 264 5.63 -7.55 -18.23
CA LEU A 264 6.35 -7.07 -19.41
C LEU A 264 5.40 -6.22 -20.26
N THR A 265 5.88 -5.08 -20.76
CA THR A 265 5.14 -4.33 -21.79
C THR A 265 5.91 -4.36 -23.10
N LEU A 266 5.26 -4.83 -24.16
CA LEU A 266 5.78 -4.84 -25.52
C LEU A 266 5.14 -3.70 -26.30
N GLN A 267 5.97 -2.94 -27.02
CA GLN A 267 5.52 -2.02 -28.06
C GLN A 267 6.01 -2.55 -29.40
N LEU A 268 5.08 -2.85 -30.31
CA LEU A 268 5.41 -3.44 -31.60
C LEU A 268 5.39 -2.37 -32.69
N PRO A 269 6.48 -2.12 -33.45
CA PRO A 269 6.44 -1.07 -34.46
C PRO A 269 5.57 -1.48 -35.65
N VAL A 270 4.63 -0.63 -36.04
CA VAL A 270 3.75 -0.81 -37.19
C VAL A 270 4.06 0.23 -38.26
N SER A 271 4.25 -0.23 -39.50
CA SER A 271 4.33 0.58 -40.70
C SER A 271 2.93 1.10 -41.06
N ILE A 272 2.78 2.42 -41.05
CA ILE A 272 1.61 3.10 -41.60
C ILE A 272 2.00 3.55 -43.00
N ASP A 273 1.30 3.10 -44.04
CA ASP A 273 1.59 3.35 -45.45
C ASP A 273 2.17 4.75 -45.77
N ALA A 274 3.50 4.84 -45.88
CA ALA A 274 4.23 5.89 -46.58
C ALA A 274 5.65 5.43 -46.95
N PRO A 275 6.04 5.45 -48.24
CA PRO A 275 7.42 5.20 -48.64
C PRO A 275 8.28 6.45 -48.41
N ALA A 276 8.66 6.75 -47.15
CA ALA A 276 9.74 7.69 -46.86
C ALA A 276 10.22 7.60 -45.39
N ILE A 277 11.20 6.73 -45.18
CA ILE A 277 12.44 6.97 -44.43
C ILE A 277 12.36 8.07 -43.36
N GLU A 278 12.03 7.67 -42.13
CA GLU A 278 12.87 8.02 -40.99
C GLU A 278 13.21 6.73 -40.23
N PRO A 279 14.47 6.54 -39.80
CA PRO A 279 14.84 5.39 -38.99
C PRO A 279 14.06 5.48 -37.68
N ILE A 280 13.08 4.59 -37.52
CA ILE A 280 12.38 4.41 -36.25
C ILE A 280 13.44 4.19 -35.19
N LEU A 281 13.40 5.05 -34.17
CA LEU A 281 14.28 4.98 -33.00
C LEU A 281 14.33 3.53 -32.50
N PRO A 282 15.48 3.05 -31.98
CA PRO A 282 15.58 1.70 -31.42
C PRO A 282 14.41 1.49 -30.47
N LEU A 283 13.72 0.33 -30.60
CA LEU A 283 12.56 0.03 -29.75
C LEU A 283 12.88 0.44 -28.32
N GLU A 284 12.02 1.29 -27.76
CA GLU A 284 12.11 1.58 -26.34
C GLU A 284 12.08 0.22 -25.60
N PRO A 285 12.98 0.05 -24.63
CA PRO A 285 13.14 -1.24 -23.97
C PRO A 285 11.80 -1.70 -23.42
N VAL A 286 11.58 -3.01 -23.53
CA VAL A 286 10.53 -3.69 -22.77
C VAL A 286 10.65 -3.25 -21.33
N GLU A 287 9.60 -2.62 -20.82
CA GLU A 287 9.51 -2.36 -19.41
C GLU A 287 9.22 -3.69 -18.73
N GLU A 288 10.15 -4.13 -17.89
CA GLU A 288 10.02 -5.33 -17.07
C GLU A 288 10.00 -4.95 -15.59
N VAL A 289 9.06 -5.54 -14.86
CA VAL A 289 8.99 -5.45 -13.40
C VAL A 289 9.05 -6.85 -12.83
N VAL A 290 10.04 -7.08 -11.97
CA VAL A 290 10.17 -8.31 -11.18
C VAL A 290 9.59 -8.03 -9.80
N HIS A 291 8.46 -8.66 -9.49
CA HIS A 291 7.77 -8.46 -8.23
C HIS A 291 8.40 -9.26 -7.08
N ALA A 292 9.02 -10.40 -7.39
CA ALA A 292 9.81 -11.19 -6.45
C ALA A 292 10.69 -12.21 -7.19
N PRO A 293 11.83 -12.66 -6.62
CA PRO A 293 12.46 -13.90 -7.05
C PRO A 293 11.46 -15.04 -6.97
N LEU A 294 11.56 -15.98 -7.90
CA LEU A 294 10.69 -17.15 -7.86
C LEU A 294 10.90 -17.97 -6.60
N THR A 295 12.09 -18.03 -6.02
CA THR A 295 12.35 -18.63 -4.69
C THR A 295 11.62 -17.95 -3.53
N GLN A 296 10.99 -16.81 -3.78
CA GLN A 296 10.32 -16.01 -2.76
C GLN A 296 8.86 -15.69 -3.11
N THR A 297 8.32 -16.25 -4.20
CA THR A 297 6.86 -16.28 -4.43
C THR A 297 6.23 -17.47 -3.71
N ALA A 298 4.93 -17.41 -3.46
CA ALA A 298 4.13 -18.43 -2.79
C ALA A 298 4.71 -18.87 -1.43
N LEU A 299 5.19 -17.90 -0.65
CA LEU A 299 5.61 -18.14 0.72
C LEU A 299 4.35 -18.43 1.56
N LYS A 300 4.41 -19.45 2.42
CA LYS A 300 3.30 -19.71 3.33
C LYS A 300 3.38 -18.73 4.51
N PRO A 301 2.22 -18.31 5.03
CA PRO A 301 2.16 -17.58 6.29
C PRO A 301 2.88 -18.37 7.40
N ALA A 302 3.67 -17.66 8.20
CA ALA A 302 4.48 -18.24 9.29
C ALA A 302 3.63 -18.96 10.35
N HIS A 303 2.40 -18.50 10.54
CA HIS A 303 1.46 -19.05 11.50
C HIS A 303 0.07 -19.18 10.89
N GLU A 304 -0.72 -20.14 11.36
CA GLU A 304 -2.10 -20.33 10.90
C GLU A 304 -2.96 -19.07 11.06
N TRP A 305 -2.80 -18.31 12.15
CA TRP A 305 -3.53 -17.05 12.38
C TRP A 305 -3.08 -15.88 11.47
N THR A 306 -1.93 -16.02 10.79
CA THR A 306 -1.49 -15.12 9.72
C THR A 306 -2.00 -15.55 8.35
N THR A 307 -2.60 -16.73 8.23
CA THR A 307 -3.18 -17.21 6.98
C THR A 307 -4.49 -16.49 6.70
N PRO A 308 -4.59 -15.73 5.59
CA PRO A 308 -5.84 -15.09 5.24
C PRO A 308 -6.87 -16.16 4.81
N PRO A 309 -8.17 -15.99 5.10
CA PRO A 309 -9.22 -16.91 4.67
C PRO A 309 -9.46 -16.91 3.16
N GLY A 310 -8.95 -15.89 2.46
CA GLY A 310 -8.94 -15.79 1.00
C GLY A 310 -7.97 -14.70 0.53
N LYS A 311 -7.76 -14.61 -0.78
CA LYS A 311 -6.89 -13.62 -1.41
C LYS A 311 -7.54 -13.10 -2.70
N LEU A 312 -7.58 -11.77 -2.83
CA LEU A 312 -7.94 -11.06 -4.05
C LEU A 312 -6.78 -10.14 -4.44
N THR A 313 -6.32 -10.23 -5.68
CA THR A 313 -5.27 -9.38 -6.24
C THR A 313 -5.84 -8.61 -7.41
N VAL A 314 -5.73 -7.28 -7.37
CA VAL A 314 -6.18 -6.37 -8.42
C VAL A 314 -4.94 -5.68 -8.99
N THR A 315 -4.66 -5.91 -10.27
CA THR A 315 -3.55 -5.28 -11.00
C THR A 315 -4.11 -4.32 -12.02
N VAL A 316 -3.92 -3.02 -11.79
CA VAL A 316 -4.39 -1.97 -12.69
C VAL A 316 -3.42 -1.85 -13.85
N THR A 317 -3.92 -1.69 -15.07
CA THR A 317 -3.13 -1.51 -16.30
C THR A 317 -3.88 -0.60 -17.25
N GLY A 318 -3.56 0.69 -17.27
CA GLY A 318 -4.31 1.68 -18.05
C GLY A 318 -5.71 1.87 -17.46
N ASP A 319 -6.74 1.72 -18.31
CA ASP A 319 -8.17 1.88 -18.00
C ASP A 319 -8.87 0.57 -17.63
N ARG A 320 -8.10 -0.46 -17.28
CA ARG A 320 -8.58 -1.78 -16.89
C ARG A 320 -7.84 -2.32 -15.67
N ALA A 321 -8.39 -3.34 -15.04
CA ALA A 321 -7.72 -4.11 -14.00
C ALA A 321 -7.87 -5.62 -14.23
N SER A 322 -6.75 -6.35 -14.17
CA SER A 322 -6.74 -7.81 -14.06
C SER A 322 -6.98 -8.18 -12.61
N VAL A 323 -7.98 -9.02 -12.36
CA VAL A 323 -8.41 -9.46 -11.04
C VAL A 323 -8.17 -10.95 -10.90
N PHE A 324 -7.43 -11.32 -9.87
CA PHE A 324 -7.09 -12.70 -9.56
C PHE A 324 -7.55 -13.04 -8.13
N GLY A 325 -8.38 -14.07 -7.97
CA GLY A 325 -8.96 -14.46 -6.68
C GLY A 325 -8.78 -15.94 -6.33
N ASP A 326 -9.21 -16.36 -5.14
CA ASP A 326 -9.12 -17.76 -4.74
C ASP A 326 -10.17 -18.66 -5.39
N GLY A 327 -11.17 -18.09 -6.05
CA GLY A 327 -12.30 -18.79 -6.66
C GLY A 327 -13.33 -19.27 -5.64
N THR A 328 -13.20 -18.82 -4.39
CA THR A 328 -14.13 -19.12 -3.29
C THR A 328 -15.10 -17.97 -3.03
N GLU A 329 -14.85 -16.84 -3.66
CA GLU A 329 -15.60 -15.61 -3.57
C GLU A 329 -16.95 -15.76 -4.31
N PRO A 330 -18.07 -15.42 -3.66
CA PRO A 330 -19.37 -15.44 -4.32
C PRO A 330 -19.36 -14.62 -5.62
N GLY A 331 -19.76 -15.25 -6.73
CA GLY A 331 -19.83 -14.59 -8.05
C GLY A 331 -18.53 -14.58 -8.84
N MET A 332 -17.42 -15.07 -8.30
CA MET A 332 -16.19 -15.28 -9.07
C MET A 332 -16.20 -16.69 -9.70
N THR A 333 -16.63 -16.77 -10.96
CA THR A 333 -16.74 -18.04 -11.69
C THR A 333 -15.41 -18.48 -12.32
N ASP A 334 -14.56 -17.52 -12.65
CA ASP A 334 -13.19 -17.73 -13.12
C ASP A 334 -12.26 -17.07 -12.09
N PRO A 335 -11.22 -17.76 -11.58
CA PRO A 335 -10.21 -17.13 -10.72
C PRO A 335 -9.46 -15.98 -11.41
N TRP A 336 -9.69 -15.76 -12.72
CA TRP A 336 -9.11 -14.72 -13.54
C TRP A 336 -10.19 -13.94 -14.28
N ASP A 337 -10.25 -12.63 -14.03
CA ASP A 337 -11.09 -11.74 -14.84
C ASP A 337 -10.43 -10.41 -15.13
N ILE A 338 -10.96 -9.68 -16.10
CA ILE A 338 -10.55 -8.31 -16.42
C ILE A 338 -11.77 -7.42 -16.38
N VAL A 339 -11.68 -6.37 -15.57
CA VAL A 339 -12.78 -5.43 -15.31
C VAL A 339 -12.37 -4.03 -15.75
N PRO A 340 -13.35 -3.14 -16.06
CA PRO A 340 -13.06 -1.74 -16.32
C PRO A 340 -12.42 -1.08 -15.09
N TRP A 341 -11.45 -0.21 -15.32
CA TRP A 341 -10.85 0.66 -14.31
C TRP A 341 -11.03 2.12 -14.73
N ASN A 342 -12.24 2.62 -14.56
CA ASN A 342 -12.68 3.92 -15.06
C ASN A 342 -12.43 5.05 -14.08
N VAL A 343 -11.39 4.94 -13.26
CA VAL A 343 -11.05 5.94 -12.26
C VAL A 343 -10.09 6.94 -12.88
N THR A 344 -10.50 8.20 -12.95
CA THR A 344 -9.62 9.28 -13.37
C THR A 344 -9.04 10.03 -12.17
N GLN A 345 -7.84 10.59 -12.34
CA GLN A 345 -7.19 11.41 -11.31
C GLN A 345 -8.08 12.57 -10.83
N ALA A 346 -8.81 13.21 -11.74
CA ALA A 346 -9.67 14.34 -11.45
C ALA A 346 -10.89 13.97 -10.58
N GLU A 347 -11.40 12.74 -10.69
CA GLU A 347 -12.57 12.29 -9.92
C GLU A 347 -12.23 12.01 -8.46
N ILE A 348 -11.05 11.44 -8.18
CA ILE A 348 -10.67 11.03 -6.82
C ILE A 348 -9.91 12.09 -6.03
N ASP A 349 -9.41 13.13 -6.70
CA ASP A 349 -8.56 14.17 -6.09
C ASP A 349 -9.17 14.82 -4.84
N GLY A 350 -10.25 15.58 -5.04
CA GLY A 350 -10.94 16.23 -3.93
C GLY A 350 -11.49 15.23 -2.90
N ILE A 351 -11.78 14.00 -3.32
CA ILE A 351 -12.32 12.97 -2.42
C ILE A 351 -11.26 12.48 -1.42
N VAL A 352 -10.05 12.19 -1.90
CA VAL A 352 -8.94 11.77 -1.03
C VAL A 352 -8.55 12.88 -0.06
N MET A 353 -8.51 14.13 -0.52
CA MET A 353 -8.31 15.28 0.37
C MET A 353 -9.38 15.36 1.46
N ASN A 354 -10.65 15.12 1.10
CA ASN A 354 -11.75 15.11 2.06
C ASN A 354 -11.63 13.96 3.08
N VAL A 355 -11.24 12.76 2.64
CA VAL A 355 -10.98 11.61 3.54
C VAL A 355 -9.90 11.95 4.56
N ARG A 356 -8.77 12.49 4.11
CA ARG A 356 -7.67 12.87 5.02
C ARG A 356 -8.07 14.00 5.97
N LYS A 357 -8.78 15.02 5.47
CA LYS A 357 -9.30 16.10 6.31
C LYS A 357 -10.26 15.59 7.39
N ALA A 358 -11.13 14.63 7.06
CA ALA A 358 -12.02 14.00 8.01
C ALA A 358 -11.26 13.15 9.04
N ALA A 359 -10.23 12.41 8.61
CA ALA A 359 -9.33 11.68 9.51
C ALA A 359 -8.60 12.62 10.48
N ASP A 360 -8.11 13.76 9.98
CA ASP A 360 -7.47 14.81 10.77
C ASP A 360 -8.42 15.43 11.81
N LYS A 361 -9.69 15.63 11.43
CA LYS A 361 -10.74 16.15 12.31
C LYS A 361 -11.07 15.14 13.41
N LEU A 362 -11.26 13.86 13.07
CA LEU A 362 -11.44 12.77 14.03
C LEU A 362 -10.28 12.74 15.03
N ARG A 363 -9.05 12.70 14.53
CA ARG A 363 -7.84 12.72 15.36
C ARG A 363 -7.79 13.95 16.27
N GLY A 364 -8.13 15.13 15.76
CA GLY A 364 -8.13 16.37 16.54
C GLY A 364 -9.15 16.37 17.67
N LYS A 365 -10.36 15.88 17.40
CA LYS A 365 -11.43 15.81 18.40
C LYS A 365 -11.16 14.73 19.45
N TRP A 366 -10.65 13.58 19.03
CA TRP A 366 -10.54 12.37 19.84
C TRP A 366 -9.09 12.03 20.21
N ASP A 367 -8.22 13.03 20.29
CA ASP A 367 -6.80 12.86 20.63
C ASP A 367 -6.58 12.09 21.94
N LYS A 368 -7.35 12.40 22.98
CA LYS A 368 -7.30 11.70 24.28
C LYS A 368 -7.66 10.22 24.15
N TYR A 369 -8.63 9.88 23.32
CA TYR A 369 -9.01 8.49 23.04
C TYR A 369 -7.92 7.76 22.29
N LEU A 370 -7.32 8.39 21.28
CA LEU A 370 -6.25 7.78 20.50
C LEU A 370 -4.98 7.56 21.35
N ASN A 371 -4.67 8.47 22.28
CA ASN A 371 -3.55 8.38 23.21
C ASN A 371 -3.81 7.53 24.46
N ALA A 372 -5.03 7.03 24.67
CA ALA A 372 -5.38 6.20 25.83
C ALA A 372 -4.78 4.79 25.67
N ILE A 373 -3.46 4.68 25.75
CA ILE A 373 -2.70 3.42 25.71
C ILE A 373 -1.52 3.56 26.67
N ASP A 374 -1.72 3.07 27.88
CA ASP A 374 -0.69 3.07 28.91
C ASP A 374 0.48 2.13 28.50
N PRO A 375 1.75 2.54 28.62
CA PRO A 375 2.89 1.71 28.20
C PRO A 375 3.03 0.40 28.99
N ASP A 376 2.72 0.40 30.28
CA ASP A 376 2.86 -0.79 31.13
C ASP A 376 1.73 -1.78 30.81
N ASP A 377 0.49 -1.29 30.72
CA ASP A 377 -0.65 -2.09 30.25
C ASP A 377 -0.39 -2.67 28.84
N LEU A 378 0.15 -1.87 27.92
CA LEU A 378 0.51 -2.34 26.58
C LEU A 378 1.51 -3.50 26.63
N THR A 379 2.56 -3.35 27.43
CA THR A 379 3.59 -4.37 27.61
C THR A 379 2.99 -5.67 28.14
N ASP A 380 2.10 -5.57 29.14
CA ASP A 380 1.43 -6.73 29.72
C ASP A 380 0.47 -7.41 28.74
N ARG A 381 -0.28 -6.65 27.94
CA ARG A 381 -1.17 -7.22 26.90
C ARG A 381 -0.39 -7.88 25.77
N LEU A 382 0.72 -7.30 25.33
CA LEU A 382 1.59 -7.91 24.31
C LEU A 382 2.25 -9.19 24.84
N ARG A 383 2.66 -9.21 26.10
CA ARG A 383 3.22 -10.42 26.74
C ARG A 383 2.20 -11.56 26.82
N ASN A 384 0.94 -11.24 27.07
CA ASN A 384 -0.15 -12.21 27.23
C ASN A 384 -1.03 -12.32 25.97
N TRP A 385 -0.54 -11.86 24.82
CA TRP A 385 -1.33 -11.78 23.60
C TRP A 385 -1.72 -13.17 23.08
N THR A 386 -2.98 -13.30 22.66
CA THR A 386 -3.52 -14.50 22.02
C THR A 386 -3.87 -14.23 20.54
N PRO A 387 -3.40 -15.07 19.61
CA PRO A 387 -3.72 -14.90 18.21
C PRO A 387 -5.22 -14.99 17.89
N GLN A 388 -5.67 -14.13 16.98
CA GLN A 388 -7.07 -14.06 16.53
C GLN A 388 -7.18 -14.62 15.10
N TYR A 389 -7.65 -15.86 14.98
CA TYR A 389 -7.77 -16.57 13.70
C TYR A 389 -8.93 -16.05 12.85
N ASN A 390 -10.08 -15.85 13.48
CA ASN A 390 -11.31 -15.46 12.80
C ASN A 390 -11.61 -13.97 13.01
N TRP A 391 -11.23 -13.15 12.03
CA TRP A 391 -11.51 -11.71 12.03
C TRP A 391 -13.01 -11.38 11.96
N GLY A 392 -13.85 -12.36 11.62
CA GLY A 392 -15.30 -12.26 11.70
C GLY A 392 -15.88 -12.31 13.11
N SER A 393 -15.14 -12.88 14.07
CA SER A 393 -15.56 -13.09 15.47
C SER A 393 -14.39 -12.82 16.41
N ILE A 394 -13.83 -11.60 16.34
CA ILE A 394 -12.73 -11.17 17.20
C ILE A 394 -13.22 -11.14 18.65
N GLU A 395 -12.40 -11.64 19.58
CA GLU A 395 -12.69 -11.53 21.00
C GLU A 395 -12.82 -10.06 21.44
N GLY A 396 -13.48 -9.80 22.56
CA GLY A 396 -13.59 -8.45 23.11
C GLY A 396 -12.66 -8.27 24.29
N LEU A 397 -11.35 -8.18 24.06
CA LEU A 397 -10.32 -8.11 25.13
C LEU A 397 -10.18 -6.71 25.75
N CYS A 398 -10.88 -5.74 25.20
CA CYS A 398 -10.96 -4.38 25.69
C CYS A 398 -11.55 -4.30 27.11
N ASP A 399 -10.97 -3.45 27.97
CA ASP A 399 -11.56 -3.11 29.25
C ASP A 399 -12.73 -2.12 29.10
N ASP A 400 -13.42 -1.84 30.20
CA ASP A 400 -14.63 -1.02 30.19
C ASP A 400 -14.34 0.46 29.96
N ILE A 401 -13.17 0.97 30.36
CA ILE A 401 -12.78 2.37 30.12
C ILE A 401 -12.71 2.62 28.62
N HIS A 402 -12.01 1.76 27.89
CA HIS A 402 -11.86 1.88 26.45
C HIS A 402 -13.18 1.61 25.69
N LYS A 403 -14.05 0.72 26.19
CA LYS A 403 -15.41 0.53 25.64
C LYS A 403 -16.25 1.79 25.80
N ASP A 404 -16.22 2.43 26.96
CA ASP A 404 -16.98 3.65 27.24
C ASP A 404 -16.50 4.84 26.42
N MET A 405 -15.19 4.93 26.16
CA MET A 405 -14.64 5.92 25.22
C MET A 405 -15.10 5.64 23.79
N TRP A 406 -15.01 4.38 23.33
CA TRP A 406 -15.46 3.99 21.99
C TRP A 406 -16.96 4.23 21.77
N ALA A 407 -17.81 3.96 22.77
CA ALA A 407 -19.25 4.20 22.69
C ALA A 407 -19.60 5.68 22.38
N GLN A 408 -18.71 6.61 22.73
CA GLN A 408 -18.86 8.03 22.38
C GLN A 408 -18.31 8.34 20.98
N VAL A 409 -17.19 7.71 20.61
CA VAL A 409 -16.56 7.87 19.29
C VAL A 409 -17.45 7.31 18.18
N GLU A 410 -18.08 6.14 18.40
CA GLU A 410 -18.80 5.40 17.36
C GLU A 410 -20.05 6.14 16.85
N VAL A 411 -20.64 6.99 17.69
CA VAL A 411 -21.79 7.85 17.34
C VAL A 411 -21.38 9.29 16.99
N SER A 412 -20.09 9.59 16.97
CA SER A 412 -19.59 10.95 16.77
C SER A 412 -19.74 11.43 15.33
N ASP A 413 -19.87 12.75 15.18
CA ASP A 413 -19.93 13.39 13.87
C ASP A 413 -18.62 13.22 13.10
N GLU A 414 -17.48 13.25 13.79
CA GLU A 414 -16.18 13.12 13.14
C GLU A 414 -15.95 11.73 12.55
N LEU A 415 -16.38 10.67 13.25
CA LEU A 415 -16.29 9.32 12.70
C LEU A 415 -17.29 9.11 11.57
N PHE A 416 -18.49 9.67 11.69
CA PHE A 416 -19.48 9.65 10.61
C PHE A 416 -18.94 10.34 9.35
N GLU A 417 -18.32 11.52 9.47
CA GLU A 417 -17.71 12.23 8.34
C GLU A 417 -16.57 11.42 7.70
N LEU A 418 -15.72 10.78 8.50
CA LEU A 418 -14.67 9.91 7.98
C LEU A 418 -15.26 8.73 7.21
N ALA A 419 -16.25 8.03 7.77
CA ALA A 419 -16.93 6.94 7.09
C ALA A 419 -17.65 7.43 5.81
N TYR A 420 -18.27 8.60 5.85
CA TYR A 420 -18.96 9.20 4.70
C TYR A 420 -18.00 9.44 3.53
N HIS A 421 -16.88 10.14 3.77
CA HIS A 421 -15.90 10.39 2.72
C HIS A 421 -15.17 9.11 2.30
N GLY A 422 -14.88 8.21 3.24
CA GLY A 422 -14.29 6.90 2.95
C GLY A 422 -15.20 6.03 2.08
N ARG A 423 -16.51 6.10 2.29
CA ARG A 423 -17.52 5.41 1.46
C ARG A 423 -17.58 6.02 0.07
N TYR A 424 -17.59 7.34 -0.01
CA TYR A 424 -17.61 8.02 -1.30
C TYR A 424 -16.35 7.69 -2.13
N LEU A 425 -15.18 7.63 -1.50
CA LEU A 425 -13.95 7.17 -2.16
C LEU A 425 -14.06 5.72 -2.64
N PHE A 426 -14.62 4.84 -1.80
CA PHE A 426 -14.88 3.45 -2.16
C PHE A 426 -15.79 3.34 -3.39
N ASP A 427 -16.91 4.05 -3.43
CA ASP A 427 -17.87 3.99 -4.52
C ASP A 427 -17.32 4.57 -5.84
N VAL A 428 -16.43 5.58 -5.77
CA VAL A 428 -15.80 6.13 -6.98
C VAL A 428 -14.76 5.17 -7.57
N ILE A 429 -13.99 4.50 -6.72
CA ILE A 429 -12.96 3.54 -7.17
C ILE A 429 -13.58 2.20 -7.57
N PHE A 430 -14.56 1.72 -6.81
CA PHE A 430 -15.27 0.46 -7.01
C PHE A 430 -16.75 0.76 -7.25
N ARG A 431 -17.10 1.17 -8.47
CA ARG A 431 -18.46 1.62 -8.83
C ARG A 431 -19.50 0.52 -8.67
N GLU A 432 -20.61 0.82 -7.97
CA GLU A 432 -21.71 -0.14 -7.72
C GLU A 432 -22.51 -0.45 -8.99
N ASP A 433 -22.64 0.52 -9.90
CA ASP A 433 -23.52 0.46 -11.07
C ASP A 433 -22.95 -0.32 -12.26
N ASP A 434 -21.65 -0.66 -12.28
CA ASP A 434 -21.02 -1.33 -13.43
C ASP A 434 -19.72 -2.08 -13.12
N SER A 435 -19.44 -2.41 -11.85
CA SER A 435 -18.23 -3.17 -11.52
C SER A 435 -18.50 -4.45 -10.74
N GLN A 436 -18.27 -5.58 -11.40
CA GLN A 436 -18.15 -6.90 -10.77
C GLN A 436 -17.14 -6.88 -9.62
N LEU A 437 -16.14 -6.00 -9.72
CA LEU A 437 -15.15 -5.76 -8.66
C LEU A 437 -15.75 -5.24 -7.36
N HIS A 438 -16.79 -4.38 -7.41
CA HIS A 438 -17.51 -3.94 -6.22
C HIS A 438 -18.16 -5.12 -5.49
N GLU A 439 -18.86 -5.99 -6.23
CA GLU A 439 -19.50 -7.20 -5.67
C GLU A 439 -18.46 -8.13 -5.04
N TRP A 440 -17.35 -8.39 -5.73
CA TRP A 440 -16.28 -9.21 -5.19
C TRP A 440 -15.72 -8.64 -3.89
N ILE A 441 -15.31 -7.38 -3.87
CA ILE A 441 -14.71 -6.76 -2.67
C ILE A 441 -15.70 -6.70 -1.51
N THR A 442 -16.97 -6.39 -1.77
CA THR A 442 -18.00 -6.35 -0.71
C THR A 442 -18.34 -7.74 -0.16
N SER A 443 -18.18 -8.79 -0.96
CA SER A 443 -18.41 -10.19 -0.53
C SER A 443 -17.25 -10.82 0.22
N LEU A 444 -16.04 -10.24 0.17
CA LEU A 444 -14.86 -10.80 0.82
C LEU A 444 -15.06 -10.99 2.32
N ALA A 445 -14.60 -12.14 2.82
CA ALA A 445 -14.56 -12.42 4.25
C ALA A 445 -13.65 -11.44 4.99
N LYS A 446 -13.98 -11.17 6.25
CA LYS A 446 -13.11 -10.39 7.15
C LYS A 446 -11.77 -11.12 7.29
N GLY A 447 -10.67 -10.38 7.19
CA GLY A 447 -9.30 -10.90 7.18
C GLY A 447 -8.80 -11.33 5.80
N THR A 448 -9.61 -11.35 4.75
CA THR A 448 -9.11 -11.63 3.39
C THR A 448 -7.96 -10.70 3.02
N ARG A 449 -6.98 -11.21 2.28
CA ARG A 449 -5.88 -10.44 1.74
C ARG A 449 -6.30 -9.75 0.45
N LEU A 450 -6.30 -8.42 0.46
CA LEU A 450 -6.59 -7.59 -0.71
C LEU A 450 -5.29 -6.95 -1.17
N ASN A 451 -4.72 -7.44 -2.27
CA ASN A 451 -3.53 -6.89 -2.89
C ASN A 451 -3.92 -5.96 -4.04
N LEU A 452 -3.43 -4.73 -4.01
CA LEU A 452 -3.73 -3.69 -4.98
C LEU A 452 -2.40 -3.28 -5.63
N MET A 453 -2.27 -3.50 -6.92
CA MET A 453 -1.08 -3.15 -7.70
C MET A 453 -1.49 -2.04 -8.67
N TRP A 454 -1.15 -0.81 -8.32
CA TRP A 454 -1.45 0.38 -9.11
C TRP A 454 -0.19 1.23 -9.18
N THR A 455 0.61 0.99 -10.21
CA THR A 455 1.96 1.55 -10.35
C THR A 455 2.03 2.61 -11.43
N GLN A 456 3.11 3.40 -11.46
CA GLN A 456 3.34 4.45 -12.47
C GLN A 456 3.19 3.95 -13.93
N ARG A 457 3.36 2.64 -14.16
CA ARG A 457 3.23 2.00 -15.49
C ARG A 457 1.80 1.98 -16.04
N THR A 458 0.80 2.24 -15.21
CA THR A 458 -0.57 2.41 -15.69
C THR A 458 -0.75 3.68 -16.52
N GLY A 459 0.28 4.55 -16.60
CA GLY A 459 0.30 5.72 -17.47
C GLY A 459 -0.61 6.82 -16.94
N GLN A 460 -1.44 7.40 -17.81
CA GLN A 460 -2.33 8.52 -17.44
C GLN A 460 -3.35 8.17 -16.35
N ALA A 461 -3.62 6.88 -16.15
CA ALA A 461 -4.49 6.41 -15.08
C ALA A 461 -3.73 6.20 -13.75
N PHE A 462 -2.41 6.42 -13.68
CA PHE A 462 -1.67 6.28 -12.44
C PHE A 462 -2.05 7.37 -11.44
N TRP A 463 -2.16 6.97 -10.17
CA TRP A 463 -2.41 7.89 -9.08
C TRP A 463 -1.31 7.78 -8.01
N PRO A 464 -0.78 8.91 -7.52
CA PRO A 464 0.38 8.87 -6.63
C PRO A 464 0.13 8.12 -5.32
N HIS A 465 -1.05 8.15 -4.71
CA HIS A 465 -1.26 7.39 -3.45
C HIS A 465 -2.71 7.35 -3.01
N VAL A 466 -3.32 6.17 -2.85
CA VAL A 466 -4.70 6.04 -2.33
C VAL A 466 -4.70 5.63 -0.85
N PRO A 467 -5.49 6.28 0.03
CA PRO A 467 -5.59 5.91 1.45
C PRO A 467 -6.52 4.69 1.65
N TRP A 468 -6.12 3.54 1.11
CA TRP A 468 -6.92 2.31 1.07
C TRP A 468 -7.51 1.93 2.43
N GLY A 469 -6.73 2.09 3.51
CA GLY A 469 -7.16 1.76 4.87
C GLY A 469 -8.37 2.56 5.36
N LEU A 470 -8.53 3.80 4.88
CA LEU A 470 -9.58 4.74 5.29
C LEU A 470 -10.87 4.65 4.47
N MET A 471 -10.90 3.84 3.40
CA MET A 471 -12.13 3.56 2.66
C MET A 471 -13.14 2.81 3.52
N TYR A 472 -14.42 3.13 3.37
CA TYR A 472 -15.51 2.54 4.15
C TYR A 472 -16.46 1.75 3.26
N LEU A 473 -16.57 0.45 3.52
CA LEU A 473 -17.26 -0.53 2.69
C LEU A 473 -18.78 -0.55 2.90
N HIS A 474 -19.24 -0.36 4.14
CA HIS A 474 -20.64 -0.58 4.48
C HIS A 474 -21.53 0.60 4.02
N LYS A 475 -22.83 0.35 3.92
CA LYS A 475 -23.80 1.44 3.78
C LYS A 475 -23.72 2.32 5.02
N LEU A 476 -23.78 3.63 4.81
CA LEU A 476 -23.72 4.58 5.91
C LEU A 476 -25.00 4.50 6.75
N PRO A 477 -24.88 4.43 8.09
CA PRO A 477 -26.05 4.53 8.95
C PRO A 477 -26.56 5.97 8.99
N LYS A 478 -27.62 6.25 9.75
CA LYS A 478 -28.04 7.63 10.00
C LYS A 478 -26.99 8.33 10.87
N ARG A 479 -26.75 9.63 10.63
CA ARG A 479 -25.88 10.44 11.49
C ARG A 479 -26.29 10.32 12.97
N GLY A 480 -25.31 10.20 13.85
CA GLY A 480 -25.52 9.93 15.29
C GLY A 480 -25.81 8.46 15.64
N SER A 481 -25.89 7.57 14.65
CA SER A 481 -25.93 6.12 14.90
C SER A 481 -24.51 5.55 14.93
N PRO A 482 -24.28 4.43 15.64
CA PRO A 482 -22.97 3.79 15.68
C PRO A 482 -22.43 3.43 14.30
N ILE A 483 -21.18 3.78 14.03
CA ILE A 483 -20.41 3.35 12.86
C ILE A 483 -19.70 2.04 13.18
N ASP A 484 -19.85 1.03 12.32
CA ASP A 484 -19.10 -0.23 12.44
C ASP A 484 -17.65 -0.02 11.97
N PRO A 485 -16.65 -0.12 12.85
CA PRO A 485 -15.25 0.10 12.47
C PRO A 485 -14.72 -0.99 11.53
N MET A 486 -15.32 -2.18 11.52
CA MET A 486 -15.01 -3.23 10.54
C MET A 486 -15.58 -2.94 9.15
N GLY A 487 -16.26 -1.80 8.97
CA GLY A 487 -16.55 -1.22 7.66
C GLY A 487 -15.31 -0.60 7.00
N PHE A 488 -14.28 -0.19 7.75
CA PHE A 488 -13.05 0.35 7.16
C PHE A 488 -12.17 -0.76 6.60
N LEU A 489 -11.69 -0.61 5.36
CA LEU A 489 -10.90 -1.66 4.70
C LEU A 489 -9.62 -2.01 5.47
N GLY A 490 -8.98 -1.04 6.12
CA GLY A 490 -7.73 -1.24 6.86
C GLY A 490 -7.88 -2.09 8.13
N LEU A 491 -9.09 -2.18 8.70
CA LEU A 491 -9.44 -3.07 9.81
C LEU A 491 -10.11 -4.36 9.32
N ARG A 492 -10.84 -4.28 8.20
CA ARG A 492 -11.55 -5.42 7.63
C ARG A 492 -10.63 -6.42 6.94
N PHE A 493 -9.62 -5.92 6.21
CA PHE A 493 -8.79 -6.70 5.31
C PHE A 493 -7.30 -6.54 5.59
N ARG A 494 -6.53 -7.51 5.10
CA ARG A 494 -5.07 -7.45 5.02
C ARG A 494 -4.69 -6.75 3.73
N ILE A 495 -4.46 -5.44 3.80
CA ILE A 495 -4.18 -4.61 2.61
C ILE A 495 -2.71 -4.73 2.20
N GLY A 496 -2.47 -5.27 1.01
CA GLY A 496 -1.22 -5.09 0.27
C GLY A 496 -1.39 -4.01 -0.78
N TYR A 497 -0.49 -3.03 -0.83
CA TYR A 497 -0.54 -1.96 -1.83
C TYR A 497 0.81 -1.77 -2.48
N MET A 498 0.92 -2.12 -3.76
CA MET A 498 2.10 -1.90 -4.57
C MET A 498 1.92 -0.68 -5.47
N LYS A 499 2.68 0.37 -5.15
CA LYS A 499 2.74 1.63 -5.90
C LYS A 499 3.98 1.71 -6.78
N HIS A 500 5.11 1.20 -6.29
CA HIS A 500 6.42 1.38 -6.91
C HIS A 500 6.86 0.12 -7.63
N ALA A 501 6.93 0.20 -8.95
CA ALA A 501 7.57 -0.82 -9.77
C ALA A 501 9.09 -0.78 -9.53
N GLY A 502 9.59 -1.60 -8.62
CA GLY A 502 11.02 -1.63 -8.30
C GLY A 502 11.86 -1.94 -9.54
N LYS A 503 12.79 -1.03 -9.90
CA LYS A 503 13.86 -1.27 -10.88
C LYS A 503 15.21 -1.30 -10.16
N PRO A 504 15.55 -2.37 -9.41
CA PRO A 504 16.77 -2.37 -8.63
C PRO A 504 17.99 -2.31 -9.55
N LYS A 505 18.86 -1.32 -9.36
CA LYS A 505 20.05 -1.11 -10.19
C LYS A 505 21.13 -2.13 -9.82
N GLY A 506 21.18 -3.24 -10.55
CA GLY A 506 22.24 -4.25 -10.40
C GLY A 506 22.14 -5.12 -9.13
N LYS A 507 21.02 -5.05 -8.40
CA LYS A 507 20.72 -5.99 -7.30
C LYS A 507 19.43 -6.73 -7.59
N ARG A 508 19.36 -7.99 -7.17
CA ARG A 508 18.12 -8.77 -7.31
C ARG A 508 17.06 -8.25 -6.36
N PHE A 509 15.78 -8.33 -6.77
CA PHE A 509 14.68 -8.13 -5.84
C PHE A 509 14.77 -9.17 -4.72
N SER A 510 14.41 -8.83 -3.48
CA SER A 510 14.39 -9.80 -2.39
C SER A 510 13.41 -9.37 -1.29
N LYS A 511 12.57 -10.31 -0.86
CA LYS A 511 11.68 -10.24 0.29
C LYS A 511 12.40 -10.39 1.64
N ALA A 512 13.66 -10.81 1.63
CA ALA A 512 14.48 -10.99 2.84
C ALA A 512 15.18 -9.68 3.24
N LEU A 513 14.81 -9.10 4.38
CA LEU A 513 15.55 -7.98 4.96
C LEU A 513 16.87 -8.41 5.64
N GLY A 514 17.11 -9.72 5.77
CA GLY A 514 18.19 -10.34 6.53
C GLY A 514 17.75 -10.74 7.94
N GLY A 515 18.49 -11.66 8.55
CA GLY A 515 18.18 -12.24 9.85
C GLY A 515 18.15 -11.19 10.95
N PHE A 516 17.19 -11.30 11.87
CA PHE A 516 16.98 -10.32 12.94
C PHE A 516 18.22 -10.10 13.84
N ALA A 517 18.99 -11.16 14.10
CA ALA A 517 20.25 -11.12 14.84
C ALA A 517 21.45 -10.69 13.98
N ASP A 518 21.27 -10.68 12.65
CA ASP A 518 22.33 -10.52 11.65
C ASP A 518 22.39 -9.12 11.05
N THR A 519 21.28 -8.40 11.05
CA THR A 519 21.18 -7.04 10.49
C THR A 519 20.99 -5.95 11.54
N HIS A 520 21.41 -4.74 11.17
CA HIS A 520 21.23 -3.53 11.96
C HIS A 520 19.89 -2.87 11.68
N LYS A 521 19.31 -2.30 12.73
CA LYS A 521 18.10 -1.49 12.69
C LYS A 521 18.47 -0.09 13.16
N VAL A 522 18.36 0.89 12.28
CA VAL A 522 18.74 2.28 12.57
C VAL A 522 17.50 3.06 12.98
N HIS A 523 17.56 3.68 14.16
CA HIS A 523 16.47 4.44 14.78
C HIS A 523 16.87 5.90 14.86
N PHE A 524 16.27 6.70 13.99
CA PHE A 524 16.33 8.16 14.00
C PHE A 524 15.29 8.68 14.98
N LEU A 525 15.75 9.05 16.18
CA LEU A 525 14.87 9.48 17.25
C LEU A 525 15.00 10.98 17.46
N TYR A 526 13.87 11.61 17.77
CA TYR A 526 13.81 12.97 18.26
C TYR A 526 14.79 13.20 19.43
N TRP A 527 15.58 14.28 19.35
CA TRP A 527 16.66 14.63 20.25
C TRP A 527 16.39 15.88 21.11
N GLY A 528 15.16 16.40 21.11
CA GLY A 528 14.77 17.42 22.08
C GLY A 528 15.02 16.96 23.53
N ASN A 529 15.33 17.92 24.39
CA ASN A 529 15.72 17.72 25.77
C ASN A 529 14.84 18.40 26.84
N ASP A 530 13.84 19.20 26.44
CA ASP A 530 12.82 19.77 27.32
C ASP A 530 12.07 18.65 28.04
N PRO A 531 12.10 18.63 29.39
CA PRO A 531 11.38 17.64 30.18
C PRO A 531 9.86 17.76 30.06
N ASN A 532 9.31 18.79 29.42
CA ASN A 532 7.89 18.94 29.15
C ASN A 532 7.50 18.51 27.73
N ASP A 533 8.47 18.33 26.83
CA ASP A 533 8.21 17.89 25.46
C ASP A 533 7.73 16.42 25.44
N PRO A 534 6.47 16.16 25.06
CA PRO A 534 5.95 14.80 24.96
C PRO A 534 6.70 13.94 23.93
N VAL A 535 7.23 14.51 22.84
CA VAL A 535 8.00 13.76 21.84
C VAL A 535 9.34 13.32 22.40
N ALA A 536 10.03 14.20 23.10
CA ALA A 536 11.27 13.86 23.80
C ALA A 536 11.07 12.74 24.83
N LYS A 537 9.96 12.76 25.58
CA LYS A 537 9.61 11.70 26.55
C LYS A 537 9.44 10.35 25.87
N GLU A 538 8.66 10.30 24.80
CA GLU A 538 8.40 9.07 24.05
C GLU A 538 9.65 8.55 23.35
N ALA A 539 10.46 9.41 22.73
CA ALA A 539 11.73 9.01 22.11
C ALA A 539 12.72 8.42 23.13
N LYS A 540 12.80 9.02 24.33
CA LYS A 540 13.63 8.49 25.44
C LYS A 540 13.09 7.14 25.94
N GLN A 541 11.78 6.95 25.99
CA GLN A 541 11.15 5.68 26.36
C GLN A 541 11.47 4.59 25.33
N GLN A 542 11.23 4.84 24.04
CA GLN A 542 11.54 3.90 22.96
C GLN A 542 13.02 3.47 22.96
N ARG A 543 13.94 4.42 23.15
CA ARG A 543 15.36 4.11 23.29
C ARG A 543 15.61 3.13 24.43
N ARG A 544 15.02 3.36 25.61
CA ARG A 544 15.18 2.46 26.77
C ARG A 544 14.63 1.07 26.47
N ASP A 545 13.43 0.99 25.92
CA ASP A 545 12.73 -0.27 25.70
C ASP A 545 13.41 -1.15 24.67
N TRP A 546 13.95 -0.54 23.62
CA TRP A 546 14.54 -1.28 22.50
C TRP A 546 16.06 -1.46 22.63
N HIS A 547 16.73 -0.78 23.58
CA HIS A 547 18.18 -0.90 23.76
C HIS A 547 18.65 -2.34 24.01
N ALA A 548 17.81 -3.18 24.63
CA ALA A 548 18.14 -4.57 24.90
C ALA A 548 18.08 -5.47 23.65
N TRP A 549 17.50 -5.01 22.54
CA TRP A 549 17.41 -5.79 21.31
C TRP A 549 18.77 -5.85 20.59
N PRO A 550 19.07 -6.93 19.86
CA PRO A 550 20.34 -7.05 19.16
C PRO A 550 20.44 -6.04 18.00
N LYS A 551 21.64 -5.52 17.75
CA LYS A 551 21.98 -4.69 16.58
C LYS A 551 21.05 -3.47 16.37
N GLN A 552 20.73 -2.77 17.45
CA GLN A 552 20.07 -1.47 17.37
C GLN A 552 21.12 -0.37 17.23
N VAL A 553 20.90 0.55 16.30
CA VAL A 553 21.70 1.77 16.15
C VAL A 553 20.77 2.94 16.41
N PHE A 554 21.04 3.73 17.45
CA PHE A 554 20.25 4.92 17.75
C PHE A 554 20.95 6.16 17.22
N VAL A 555 20.18 7.09 16.68
CA VAL A 555 20.66 8.35 16.12
C VAL A 555 19.85 9.49 16.76
N PRO A 556 20.49 10.41 17.51
CA PRO A 556 21.92 10.42 17.84
C PRO A 556 22.32 9.24 18.74
N GLY A 557 23.57 8.79 18.62
CA GLY A 557 24.11 7.71 19.46
C GLY A 557 24.20 8.14 20.92
N ASP A 558 24.73 9.34 21.14
CA ASP A 558 24.80 10.00 22.44
C ASP A 558 23.57 10.91 22.64
N PRO A 559 22.70 10.65 23.64
CA PRO A 559 21.57 11.52 23.96
C PRO A 559 21.97 12.94 24.41
N SER A 560 23.24 13.16 24.75
CA SER A 560 23.80 14.46 25.13
C SER A 560 24.52 15.19 23.99
N ALA A 561 24.53 14.62 22.78
CA ALA A 561 25.06 15.27 21.59
C ALA A 561 24.41 16.64 21.37
N THR A 562 25.21 17.60 20.89
CA THR A 562 24.68 18.88 20.44
C THR A 562 23.77 18.68 19.22
N THR A 563 22.86 19.61 18.96
CA THR A 563 21.98 19.56 17.78
C THR A 563 22.77 19.41 16.47
N THR A 564 23.87 20.16 16.32
CA THR A 564 24.75 20.06 15.15
C THR A 564 25.37 18.66 14.99
N GLU A 565 25.84 18.05 16.07
CA GLU A 565 26.40 16.68 16.06
C GLU A 565 25.31 15.64 15.76
N ALA A 566 24.12 15.80 16.33
CA ALA A 566 22.99 14.91 16.10
C ALA A 566 22.54 14.94 14.64
N ARG A 567 22.41 16.14 14.05
CA ARG A 567 22.10 16.33 12.63
C ARG A 567 23.17 15.72 11.71
N ALA A 568 24.45 15.94 12.03
CA ALA A 568 25.55 15.35 11.25
C ALA A 568 25.49 13.82 11.27
N ALA A 569 25.32 13.21 12.46
CA ALA A 569 25.19 11.76 12.59
C ALA A 569 23.97 11.20 11.84
N MET A 570 22.87 11.96 11.81
CA MET A 570 21.67 11.62 11.04
C MET A 570 21.91 11.63 9.54
N LEU A 571 22.51 12.70 9.01
CA LEU A 571 22.84 12.78 7.60
C LEU A 571 23.78 11.64 7.18
N ASP A 572 24.81 11.35 7.98
CA ASP A 572 25.73 10.24 7.70
C ASP A 572 24.99 8.91 7.58
N GLN A 573 24.09 8.62 8.53
CA GLN A 573 23.29 7.39 8.55
C GLN A 573 22.21 7.34 7.47
N LEU A 574 21.58 8.47 7.15
CA LEU A 574 20.60 8.53 6.06
C LEU A 574 21.27 8.34 4.71
N LEU A 575 22.50 8.82 4.52
CA LEU A 575 23.25 8.69 3.28
C LEU A 575 23.82 7.29 3.08
N GLU A 576 24.49 6.76 4.09
CA GLU A 576 25.14 5.46 4.06
C GLU A 576 24.92 4.75 5.41
N PRO A 577 23.78 4.06 5.58
CA PRO A 577 23.46 3.40 6.84
C PRO A 577 24.56 2.45 7.29
N LYS A 578 25.07 2.67 8.49
CA LYS A 578 26.16 1.88 9.07
C LYS A 578 25.84 1.50 10.52
N PRO A 579 26.16 0.27 10.93
CA PRO A 579 26.85 -0.76 10.15
C PRO A 579 25.93 -1.50 9.15
N SER A 580 26.51 -1.98 8.05
CA SER A 580 25.84 -2.86 7.07
C SER A 580 25.98 -4.34 7.49
N PRO A 581 25.02 -5.24 7.19
CA PRO A 581 23.74 -4.97 6.52
C PRO A 581 22.73 -4.25 7.43
N THR A 582 22.04 -3.23 6.89
CA THR A 582 20.92 -2.54 7.54
C THR A 582 19.58 -3.01 6.96
N SER A 583 18.72 -3.58 7.80
CA SER A 583 17.40 -4.08 7.38
C SER A 583 16.30 -3.02 7.46
N MET A 584 16.45 -2.03 8.32
CA MET A 584 15.39 -1.07 8.62
C MET A 584 15.93 0.32 9.01
N LEU A 585 15.22 1.35 8.54
CA LEU A 585 15.32 2.73 9.01
C LEU A 585 13.99 3.10 9.69
N TYR A 586 14.01 3.36 10.99
CA TYR A 586 12.85 3.87 11.74
C TYR A 586 13.07 5.34 12.07
N ILE A 587 12.09 6.18 11.75
CA ILE A 587 12.17 7.63 11.92
C ILE A 587 11.02 8.07 12.82
N TYR A 588 11.33 8.65 13.99
CA TYR A 588 10.35 9.18 14.94
C TYR A 588 10.65 10.64 15.24
N CYS A 589 9.83 11.52 14.67
CA CYS A 589 10.04 12.97 14.69
C CYS A 589 8.76 13.75 14.39
N HIS A 590 8.85 15.06 14.34
CA HIS A 590 7.83 15.88 13.69
C HIS A 590 8.04 15.88 12.18
N CYS A 591 6.95 16.07 11.43
CA CYS A 591 7.02 16.29 10.00
C CYS A 591 6.18 17.52 9.67
N GLU A 592 6.80 18.45 8.98
CA GLU A 592 6.19 19.65 8.46
C GLU A 592 6.06 19.52 6.94
N THR A 593 4.93 19.98 6.41
CA THR A 593 4.73 20.04 4.96
C THR A 593 4.94 21.49 4.53
N GLY A 594 6.07 21.76 3.90
CA GLY A 594 6.37 23.07 3.30
C GLY A 594 5.55 23.34 2.04
N ALA A 595 5.83 24.47 1.39
CA ALA A 595 5.21 24.80 0.10
C ALA A 595 5.48 23.69 -0.94
N GLY A 596 4.48 23.33 -1.73
CA GLY A 596 4.61 22.31 -2.79
C GLY A 596 4.70 20.87 -2.28
N ASN A 597 4.27 20.59 -1.05
CA ASN A 597 4.41 19.28 -0.38
C ASN A 597 5.86 18.86 -0.13
N ASP A 598 6.75 19.82 0.06
CA ASP A 598 8.13 19.56 0.44
C ASP A 598 8.21 19.13 1.93
N PRO A 599 8.52 17.87 2.24
CA PRO A 599 8.49 17.36 3.60
C PRO A 599 9.78 17.75 4.35
N GLY A 600 9.63 18.40 5.50
CA GLY A 600 10.70 18.64 6.45
C GLY A 600 10.54 17.76 7.68
N LEU A 601 11.55 16.96 8.00
CA LEU A 601 11.58 16.16 9.23
C LEU A 601 12.28 16.97 10.33
N VAL A 602 11.60 17.19 11.45
CA VAL A 602 12.10 18.02 12.57
C VAL A 602 12.31 17.16 13.81
N PHE A 603 13.57 17.11 14.27
CA PHE A 603 14.04 16.21 15.33
C PHE A 603 14.38 16.90 16.65
N GLY A 604 14.26 18.22 16.74
CA GLY A 604 14.43 18.95 17.99
C GLY A 604 13.44 20.10 18.16
N GLU A 605 13.53 20.76 19.32
CA GLU A 605 12.53 21.71 19.81
C GLU A 605 12.54 23.06 19.11
N SER A 606 13.72 23.47 18.61
CA SER A 606 13.89 24.83 18.12
C SER A 606 13.30 25.02 16.72
N ALA A 607 13.02 23.91 16.02
CA ALA A 607 12.61 23.87 14.61
C ALA A 607 13.53 24.72 13.70
N THR A 608 14.77 24.95 14.13
CA THR A 608 15.80 25.61 13.32
C THR A 608 16.32 24.66 12.26
N ASP A 609 17.11 25.18 11.30
CA ASP A 609 17.75 24.37 10.27
C ASP A 609 18.63 23.25 10.86
N GLU A 610 19.15 23.42 12.07
CA GLU A 610 19.93 22.39 12.76
C GLU A 610 19.07 21.23 13.28
N ASP A 611 17.78 21.46 13.52
CA ASP A 611 16.81 20.43 13.93
C ASP A 611 16.12 19.77 12.73
N ARG A 612 16.37 20.26 11.51
CA ARG A 612 15.61 19.91 10.31
C ARG A 612 16.43 19.11 9.29
N ILE A 613 15.79 18.11 8.71
CA ILE A 613 16.20 17.43 7.48
C ILE A 613 15.16 17.74 6.40
N ASP A 614 15.58 18.34 5.30
CA ASP A 614 14.71 18.71 4.19
C ASP A 614 14.91 17.83 2.94
N SER A 615 14.18 18.13 1.87
CA SER A 615 14.34 17.40 0.62
C SER A 615 15.73 17.58 -0.01
N ALA A 616 16.42 18.71 0.18
CA ALA A 616 17.76 18.91 -0.36
C ALA A 616 18.79 18.01 0.33
N ASP A 617 18.65 17.79 1.64
CA ASP A 617 19.42 16.81 2.39
C ASP A 617 19.17 15.38 1.86
N LEU A 618 17.93 15.08 1.49
CA LEU A 618 17.50 13.76 1.02
C LEU A 618 17.70 13.53 -0.50
N ALA A 619 17.80 14.59 -1.32
CA ALA A 619 17.76 14.59 -2.78
C ALA A 619 18.93 13.84 -3.46
N ARG A 620 19.83 13.23 -2.68
CA ARG A 620 20.93 12.45 -3.24
C ARG A 620 20.39 11.18 -3.90
N THR A 621 20.85 10.92 -5.11
CA THR A 621 20.42 9.79 -5.95
C THR A 621 21.14 8.47 -5.63
N THR A 622 21.99 8.45 -4.59
CA THR A 622 22.72 7.25 -4.20
C THR A 622 21.75 6.22 -3.61
N PRO A 623 21.65 5.02 -4.21
CA PRO A 623 20.86 3.93 -3.65
C PRO A 623 21.32 3.55 -2.24
N LEU A 624 20.37 3.25 -1.36
CA LEU A 624 20.65 2.65 -0.06
C LEU A 624 21.18 1.24 -0.28
N ALA A 625 22.45 1.00 0.07
CA ALA A 625 23.15 -0.23 -0.25
C ALA A 625 22.37 -1.48 0.17
N ASP A 626 21.81 -1.52 1.38
CA ASP A 626 21.11 -2.69 1.91
C ASP A 626 19.60 -2.68 1.65
N ARG A 627 19.11 -1.64 0.95
CA ARG A 627 17.71 -1.48 0.53
C ARG A 627 16.73 -1.71 1.71
N PRO A 628 16.86 -0.96 2.81
CA PRO A 628 16.11 -1.23 4.03
C PRO A 628 14.60 -1.01 3.84
N PHE A 629 13.81 -1.57 4.75
CA PHE A 629 12.45 -1.12 5.00
C PHE A 629 12.47 0.23 5.74
N VAL A 630 11.64 1.18 5.33
CA VAL A 630 11.55 2.50 5.97
C VAL A 630 10.23 2.62 6.73
N PHE A 631 10.31 2.92 8.02
CA PHE A 631 9.15 3.26 8.84
C PHE A 631 9.28 4.73 9.28
N ALA A 632 8.63 5.62 8.54
CA ALA A 632 8.57 7.06 8.80
C ALA A 632 7.41 7.40 9.74
N ASN A 633 7.64 7.21 11.04
CA ASN A 633 6.68 7.45 12.11
C ASN A 633 6.63 8.93 12.53
N ALA A 634 6.11 9.74 11.62
CA ALA A 634 5.82 11.16 11.82
C ALA A 634 4.52 11.51 11.07
N CYS A 635 3.99 12.72 11.29
CA CYS A 635 2.72 13.18 10.72
C CYS A 635 2.76 13.26 9.18
N SER A 636 1.71 12.78 8.51
CA SER A 636 1.49 12.91 7.07
C SER A 636 2.64 12.39 6.18
N THR A 637 3.48 11.48 6.67
CA THR A 637 4.67 10.97 5.94
C THR A 637 4.34 10.10 4.72
N SER A 638 3.11 9.59 4.61
CA SER A 638 2.58 8.90 3.42
C SER A 638 1.49 9.69 2.71
N ALA A 639 1.13 10.88 3.20
CA ALA A 639 0.17 11.73 2.54
C ALA A 639 0.78 12.27 1.24
N SER A 640 0.12 12.09 0.11
CA SER A 640 0.49 12.74 -1.15
C SER A 640 -0.60 13.69 -1.60
N ASP A 641 -0.23 14.78 -2.23
CA ASP A 641 -1.20 15.44 -3.11
C ASP A 641 -1.42 14.55 -4.33
N THR A 642 -2.43 14.92 -5.08
CA THR A 642 -3.01 14.12 -6.14
C THR A 642 -2.29 14.41 -7.44
N TYR A 643 -1.75 15.63 -7.59
CA TYR A 643 -0.88 16.05 -8.67
C TYR A 643 0.61 16.00 -8.29
N ILE A 644 0.92 15.98 -6.99
CA ILE A 644 2.30 15.96 -6.49
C ILE A 644 2.52 14.72 -5.63
N ALA A 645 3.39 13.83 -6.11
CA ALA A 645 3.80 12.66 -5.36
C ALA A 645 4.43 13.05 -4.01
N ASN A 646 4.30 12.18 -3.01
CA ASN A 646 4.93 12.41 -1.71
C ASN A 646 6.45 12.35 -1.86
N MET A 647 7.10 13.51 -1.82
CA MET A 647 8.53 13.61 -2.10
C MET A 647 9.42 12.84 -1.11
N LEU A 648 8.99 12.69 0.16
CA LEU A 648 9.74 11.90 1.15
C LEU A 648 9.76 10.42 0.75
N GLU A 649 8.57 9.89 0.50
CA GLU A 649 8.34 8.51 0.08
C GLU A 649 9.06 8.22 -1.24
N GLU A 650 8.84 9.04 -2.27
CA GLU A 650 9.49 8.94 -3.58
C GLU A 650 11.01 8.97 -3.45
N THR A 651 11.56 9.83 -2.58
CA THR A 651 13.00 9.91 -2.37
C THR A 651 13.56 8.61 -1.80
N PHE A 652 12.88 7.97 -0.84
CA PHE A 652 13.34 6.68 -0.32
C PHE A 652 13.21 5.55 -1.36
N PHE A 653 12.15 5.52 -2.18
CA PHE A 653 12.02 4.53 -3.25
C PHE A 653 13.02 4.75 -4.40
N HIS A 654 13.32 6.00 -4.77
CA HIS A 654 14.40 6.33 -5.70
C HIS A 654 15.78 5.89 -5.17
N ARG A 655 15.92 5.83 -3.85
CA ARG A 655 17.08 5.27 -3.16
C ARG A 655 16.91 3.79 -2.84
N GLU A 656 15.99 3.10 -3.51
CA GLU A 656 15.79 1.66 -3.49
C GLU A 656 15.34 1.04 -2.15
N CYS A 657 14.65 1.80 -1.28
CA CYS A 657 13.93 1.17 -0.17
C CYS A 657 12.90 0.15 -0.71
N ARG A 658 12.64 -0.91 0.05
CA ARG A 658 11.76 -2.00 -0.41
C ARG A 658 10.30 -1.84 -0.02
N GLY A 659 10.08 -1.16 1.10
CA GLY A 659 8.76 -0.86 1.62
C GLY A 659 8.82 0.41 2.44
N PHE A 660 7.68 1.07 2.54
CA PHE A 660 7.52 2.31 3.28
C PHE A 660 6.28 2.23 4.15
N LEU A 661 6.41 2.56 5.43
CA LEU A 661 5.31 2.69 6.37
C LEU A 661 5.30 4.12 6.89
N GLY A 662 4.19 4.81 6.71
CA GLY A 662 4.01 6.18 7.19
C GLY A 662 2.56 6.47 7.51
N SER A 663 2.26 7.74 7.79
CA SER A 663 0.91 8.17 8.17
C SER A 663 0.23 8.99 7.08
N GLU A 664 -1.09 8.82 6.94
CA GLU A 664 -1.95 9.55 5.98
C GLU A 664 -2.23 10.99 6.40
N THR A 665 -2.02 11.29 7.68
CA THR A 665 -2.47 12.51 8.33
C THR A 665 -1.68 12.69 9.63
N LYS A 666 -2.01 13.70 10.45
CA LYS A 666 -1.38 13.86 11.75
C LYS A 666 -1.70 12.65 12.63
N VAL A 667 -0.77 12.29 13.51
CA VAL A 667 -0.95 11.23 14.49
C VAL A 667 -0.62 11.75 15.88
N PRO A 668 -1.34 11.33 16.93
CA PRO A 668 -0.99 11.71 18.29
C PRO A 668 0.35 11.11 18.70
N ILE A 669 1.13 11.86 19.48
CA ILE A 669 2.54 11.58 19.77
C ILE A 669 2.72 10.25 20.51
N ALA A 670 1.98 10.04 21.60
CA ALA A 670 2.06 8.80 22.37
C ALA A 670 1.50 7.63 21.55
N PHE A 671 0.38 7.82 20.87
CA PHE A 671 -0.18 6.80 19.96
C PHE A 671 0.85 6.33 18.92
N ALA A 672 1.58 7.24 18.28
CA ALA A 672 2.62 6.92 17.30
C ALA A 672 3.72 6.01 17.88
N SER A 673 4.16 6.30 19.11
CA SER A 673 5.12 5.48 19.86
C SER A 673 4.58 4.07 20.17
N ARG A 674 3.31 3.98 20.61
CA ARG A 674 2.64 2.71 20.91
C ARG A 674 2.41 1.87 19.67
N PHE A 675 2.01 2.48 18.56
CA PHE A 675 1.84 1.81 17.27
C PHE A 675 3.17 1.14 16.85
N ALA A 676 4.30 1.85 16.93
CA ALA A 676 5.60 1.26 16.61
C ALA A 676 5.98 0.09 17.53
N SER A 677 5.69 0.21 18.83
CA SER A 677 5.95 -0.86 19.80
C SER A 677 5.18 -2.14 19.46
N ILE A 678 3.90 -2.02 19.10
CA ILE A 678 3.05 -3.15 18.68
C ILE A 678 3.54 -3.72 17.33
N PHE A 679 3.84 -2.84 16.36
CA PHE A 679 4.36 -3.26 15.07
C PHE A 679 5.65 -4.08 15.22
N PHE A 680 6.62 -3.60 16.01
CA PHE A 680 7.87 -4.33 16.24
C PHE A 680 7.66 -5.63 17.01
N HIS A 681 6.68 -5.70 17.91
CA HIS A 681 6.32 -6.96 18.57
C HIS A 681 5.93 -8.05 17.55
N PHE A 682 5.13 -7.71 16.53
CA PHE A 682 4.74 -8.67 15.49
C PHE A 682 5.83 -8.87 14.44
N PHE A 683 6.50 -7.81 14.03
CA PHE A 683 7.45 -7.86 12.94
C PHE A 683 8.77 -8.55 13.33
N TYR A 684 9.23 -8.38 14.57
CA TYR A 684 10.47 -8.97 15.03
C TYR A 684 10.25 -10.39 15.55
N PRO A 685 11.04 -11.38 15.08
CA PRO A 685 10.88 -12.78 15.46
C PRO A 685 11.23 -13.06 16.93
N ALA A 686 11.79 -12.08 17.66
CA ALA A 686 12.19 -12.19 19.06
C ALA A 686 11.05 -12.63 20.01
N GLY A 687 9.78 -12.39 19.64
CA GLY A 687 8.61 -12.83 20.42
C GLY A 687 7.96 -14.14 19.94
N GLN A 688 8.09 -14.51 18.67
CA GLN A 688 7.26 -15.54 18.02
C GLN A 688 8.06 -16.73 17.45
N GLY A 689 9.39 -16.61 17.34
CA GLY A 689 10.27 -17.66 16.82
C GLY A 689 10.21 -17.87 15.29
N VAL A 690 9.28 -17.23 14.59
CA VAL A 690 9.14 -17.27 13.12
C VAL A 690 8.95 -15.84 12.59
N ALA A 691 9.48 -15.55 11.41
CA ALA A 691 9.39 -14.24 10.79
C ALA A 691 7.98 -13.98 10.21
N ILE A 692 7.38 -12.85 10.60
CA ILE A 692 6.10 -12.37 10.07
C ILE A 692 6.38 -11.28 9.03
N PRO A 693 5.64 -11.24 7.90
CA PRO A 693 5.86 -10.21 6.91
C PRO A 693 5.41 -8.83 7.42
N ALA A 694 6.10 -7.77 7.01
CA ALA A 694 5.84 -6.40 7.48
C ALA A 694 4.38 -5.96 7.26
N GLY A 695 3.78 -6.29 6.11
CA GLY A 695 2.38 -5.99 5.85
C GLY A 695 1.42 -6.70 6.81
N GLU A 696 1.72 -7.95 7.18
CA GLU A 696 0.94 -8.69 8.19
C GLU A 696 1.14 -8.08 9.57
N ALA A 697 2.37 -7.69 9.93
CA ALA A 697 2.62 -7.00 11.20
C ALA A 697 1.81 -5.69 11.32
N VAL A 698 1.64 -4.92 10.24
CA VAL A 698 0.74 -3.74 10.22
C VAL A 698 -0.72 -4.16 10.41
N ALA A 699 -1.18 -5.18 9.70
CA ALA A 699 -2.56 -5.67 9.80
C ALA A 699 -2.89 -6.14 11.24
N GLN A 700 -1.96 -6.87 11.86
CA GLN A 700 -2.07 -7.36 13.24
C GLN A 700 -1.96 -6.23 14.26
N THR A 701 -1.15 -5.20 14.00
CA THR A 701 -1.10 -3.99 14.84
C THR A 701 -2.46 -3.31 14.90
N ARG A 702 -3.13 -3.12 13.76
CA ARG A 702 -4.47 -2.54 13.70
C ARG A 702 -5.49 -3.39 14.44
N LEU A 703 -5.45 -4.71 14.22
CA LEU A 703 -6.35 -5.64 14.88
C LEU A 703 -6.14 -5.67 16.40
N PHE A 704 -4.89 -5.64 16.85
CA PHE A 704 -4.52 -5.61 18.26
C PHE A 704 -5.05 -4.35 18.94
N LEU A 705 -4.85 -3.17 18.32
CA LEU A 705 -5.37 -1.90 18.81
C LEU A 705 -6.90 -1.92 18.91
N TRP A 706 -7.58 -2.46 17.90
CA TRP A 706 -9.02 -2.59 17.90
C TRP A 706 -9.53 -3.57 18.98
N ASN A 707 -8.89 -4.73 19.11
CA ASN A 707 -9.32 -5.77 20.05
C ASN A 707 -9.10 -5.34 21.51
N ASN A 708 -7.92 -4.82 21.81
CA ASN A 708 -7.48 -4.55 23.18
C ASN A 708 -7.87 -3.15 23.68
N TYR A 709 -8.02 -2.17 22.79
CA TYR A 709 -8.25 -0.77 23.18
C TYR A 709 -9.46 -0.14 22.48
N ARG A 710 -10.15 -0.88 21.60
CA ARG A 710 -11.18 -0.33 20.69
C ARG A 710 -10.68 0.92 19.98
N ASN A 711 -9.40 0.94 19.63
CA ASN A 711 -8.70 2.08 19.07
C ASN A 711 -8.54 1.94 17.55
N ILE A 712 -9.14 2.85 16.77
CA ILE A 712 -9.09 2.83 15.30
C ILE A 712 -7.92 3.64 14.71
N GLY A 713 -7.07 4.24 15.55
CA GLY A 713 -5.94 5.07 15.11
C GLY A 713 -4.95 4.35 14.20
N GLY A 714 -4.91 3.02 14.21
CA GLY A 714 -4.06 2.23 13.32
C GLY A 714 -4.44 2.38 11.82
N LEU A 715 -5.66 2.86 11.53
CA LEU A 715 -6.10 3.21 10.18
C LEU A 715 -5.36 4.42 9.60
N LEU A 716 -4.75 5.26 10.45
CA LEU A 716 -4.01 6.45 10.02
C LEU A 716 -2.65 6.09 9.40
N TYR A 717 -2.21 4.84 9.50
CA TYR A 717 -0.97 4.36 8.91
C TYR A 717 -1.23 3.62 7.61
N THR A 718 -0.35 3.82 6.63
CA THR A 718 -0.38 3.08 5.36
C THR A 718 0.96 2.44 5.08
N TYR A 719 0.90 1.17 4.68
CA TYR A 719 2.05 0.39 4.25
C TYR A 719 2.07 0.33 2.73
N ILE A 720 3.23 0.61 2.13
CA ILE A 720 3.42 0.74 0.70
C ILE A 720 4.51 -0.22 0.24
N ASN A 721 4.23 -0.83 -0.91
CA ASN A 721 5.04 -1.73 -1.71
C ASN A 721 5.02 -3.21 -1.27
N GLU A 722 6.18 -3.81 -0.99
CA GLU A 722 6.30 -5.25 -0.78
C GLU A 722 5.67 -5.68 0.54
N TYR A 723 4.43 -6.19 0.55
CA TYR A 723 3.76 -6.67 1.77
C TYR A 723 4.60 -7.75 2.48
N GLU A 724 5.27 -8.59 1.69
CA GLU A 724 5.97 -9.78 2.17
C GLU A 724 7.45 -9.51 2.41
N LEU A 725 7.79 -8.39 3.06
CA LEU A 725 9.14 -8.18 3.60
C LEU A 725 9.29 -8.87 4.94
N PHE A 726 10.32 -9.69 5.09
CA PHE A 726 10.57 -10.46 6.31
C PHE A 726 11.92 -10.11 6.94
N MET A 727 11.97 -10.07 8.26
CA MET A 727 13.22 -10.09 9.04
C MET A 727 13.83 -11.50 9.07
N ALA A 728 14.20 -12.01 7.91
CA ALA A 728 14.79 -13.34 7.69
C ALA A 728 15.87 -13.29 6.60
N ASP A 729 16.81 -14.24 6.64
CA ASP A 729 17.81 -14.42 5.59
C ASP A 729 17.23 -15.08 4.35
N GLU A 730 17.85 -14.82 3.20
CA GLU A 730 17.44 -15.41 1.92
C GLU A 730 17.44 -16.94 1.93
N GLN A 731 18.36 -17.56 2.67
CA GLN A 731 18.45 -19.02 2.80
C GLN A 731 17.32 -19.61 3.64
N ASN A 732 16.78 -18.84 4.58
CA ASN A 732 15.75 -19.28 5.51
C ASN A 732 14.34 -19.02 4.99
N LEU A 733 14.16 -18.04 4.09
CA LEU A 733 12.86 -17.75 3.46
C LEU A 733 12.21 -18.95 2.75
N PRO A 734 12.93 -19.78 1.95
CA PRO A 734 12.36 -20.97 1.35
C PRO A 734 11.79 -21.97 2.37
N GLY A 735 12.31 -21.98 3.60
CA GLY A 735 11.77 -22.79 4.70
C GLY A 735 10.32 -22.43 5.05
N LEU A 736 9.89 -21.20 4.78
CA LEU A 736 8.50 -20.77 4.92
C LEU A 736 7.57 -21.33 3.84
N ARG A 737 8.04 -22.21 2.94
CA ARG A 737 7.18 -22.87 1.94
C ARG A 737 6.63 -24.21 2.39
N GLN A 738 7.23 -24.84 3.40
CA GLN A 738 7.01 -26.26 3.71
C GLN A 738 5.61 -26.56 4.23
#